data_AF-A0A3N5M0E9-F1
#
_entry.id   AF-A0A3N5M0E9-F1
#
_cell.length_a   1.000
_cell.length_b   1.000
_cell.length_c   1.000
_cell.angle_alpha   90.00
_cell.angle_beta   90.00
_cell.angle_gamma   90.00
#
_symmetry.space_group_name_H-M   'P 1'
#
loop_
_entity.id
_entity.type
_entity.pdbx_description
1 polymer ?
#
loop_
_entity_poly.entity_id
_entity_poly.type
_entity_poly.pdbx_seq_one_letter_code
_entity_poly.pdbx_strand_id
1 'polypeptide(L)'
;MSPKEKEPKDVLTEALHQVKSESLSGDEMGQAGDRVWAALEKQATVAPAQVDRIEGCEDYQALIPEYVARQLNPARRTLLEYHLRECVACRKVLWMRRNPQAQQTKQATMPGMRPAFKWAIAACLIVAFGLFQYLLLEKYVLTDNSFNAVAEQIDGRLMIIEANLTKPVAVGQEISLEQVIRTGRDSNAVLRLKDGSLLEMKDRSEISLDSSSRGPVIRISRGSIIVQAAKQQEGRRLSVDANDCRVTVKGTVFSVTRATKGSRVSVIEGEVWVQQGKDTKVLKPGQQLSTHPSLRPASVAEEISWSRNVDKHVALLREFVILGQDLVDGMASAGLRYQSSLLPLIPQDAVFYAAFPNVTDSFGQAYDAFRQRVNENPELSAWWQEKNQSDSDLTPEEAIARLRRVGQYLGQEIAVTVTGGDSNSSVLILADVKDNNGLRSALQDDIAKLNGMGDRQVAVWVDNPAQLTPGNETEGLFFYLKPGLLAVSSSAAEIQRVAVANVANLPSSPFAERLAKTYAEGAGWLLAADMQRLIAPKAVAEEQKSEVTEQLGLTDFQQLIVEQKSVGGQLQSRAVLSFNQKRRGMAAWLGEAGPMGTLDYVSPDAFAAACFLLKDPALIVDEISGILQSSDSDAWQHLLEFQTKQGVNIREDLAVPLGTEFLFAIDGTLLPTPSWKIVAEVDDPARLQQAIEQMVAGINAEVQQEGKGSLTLIPETSGGLSYYRLAWTNGPEVTYMFWEGYLIMTPGQALLNQAVQYRNSGYTLAKSLTFRGLFPVETSDQCSGIIYQNFMPLVGSLAQYVPEQGTGLTPEQVSNLRDAASKMPPTLIVVTGGANDIVFSGRGLPGLNFLGMAAFGNLGSMVQMSPEALIQK
;
A
#
# COMPACT_ATOMS: atom_id res chain seq x y z
N MET A 1 29.68 -31.95 76.17
CA MET A 1 28.89 -32.52 75.07
C MET A 1 27.69 -31.62 74.84
N SER A 2 27.55 -31.12 73.62
CA SER A 2 26.62 -30.08 73.18
C SER A 2 25.14 -30.41 73.48
N PRO A 3 24.32 -29.47 73.99
CA PRO A 3 22.87 -29.58 73.90
C PRO A 3 22.48 -29.26 72.45
N LYS A 4 21.94 -30.26 71.74
CA LYS A 4 21.35 -30.11 70.41
C LYS A 4 20.34 -28.97 70.42
N GLU A 5 20.60 -27.90 69.67
CA GLU A 5 19.55 -26.97 69.25
C GLU A 5 18.50 -27.78 68.49
N LYS A 6 17.27 -27.78 69.00
CA LYS A 6 16.11 -28.34 68.29
C LYS A 6 15.84 -27.45 67.07
N GLU A 7 15.59 -28.06 65.92
CA GLU A 7 15.18 -27.31 64.72
C GLU A 7 13.86 -26.54 64.98
N PRO A 8 13.67 -25.35 64.39
CA PRO A 8 12.49 -24.51 64.64
C PRO A 8 11.14 -25.18 64.33
N LYS A 9 11.14 -26.25 63.51
CA LYS A 9 9.95 -27.06 63.22
C LYS A 9 9.47 -27.89 64.42
N ASP A 10 10.37 -28.34 65.30
CA ASP A 10 9.99 -29.14 66.47
C ASP A 10 9.36 -28.28 67.57
N VAL A 11 9.80 -27.03 67.73
CA VAL A 11 9.23 -26.09 68.71
C VAL A 11 7.80 -25.67 68.33
N LEU A 12 7.56 -25.45 67.03
CA LEU A 12 6.24 -25.08 66.53
C LEU A 12 5.25 -26.26 66.61
N THR A 13 5.72 -27.47 66.35
CA THR A 13 4.91 -28.69 66.41
C THR A 13 4.52 -29.03 67.86
N GLU A 14 5.45 -28.85 68.81
CA GLU A 14 5.16 -29.01 70.24
C GLU A 14 4.16 -27.96 70.74
N ALA A 15 4.33 -26.68 70.35
CA ALA A 15 3.39 -25.61 70.71
C ALA A 15 1.99 -25.85 70.15
N LEU A 16 1.88 -26.33 68.90
CA LEU A 16 0.60 -26.70 68.28
C LEU A 16 -0.05 -27.89 68.98
N HIS A 17 0.73 -28.87 69.44
CA HIS A 17 0.21 -30.01 70.18
C HIS A 17 -0.28 -29.62 71.58
N GLN A 18 0.42 -28.69 72.25
CA GLN A 18 0.03 -28.12 73.55
C GLN A 18 -1.31 -27.36 73.47
N VAL A 19 -1.47 -26.47 72.48
CA VAL A 19 -2.71 -25.73 72.23
C VAL A 19 -3.88 -26.67 71.91
N LYS A 20 -3.62 -27.82 71.27
CA LYS A 20 -4.65 -28.81 70.93
C LYS A 20 -5.08 -29.67 72.12
N SER A 21 -4.24 -29.81 73.15
CA SER A 21 -4.51 -30.59 74.35
C SER A 21 -5.05 -29.77 75.53
N GLU A 22 -4.99 -28.44 75.47
CA GLU A 22 -5.57 -27.56 76.48
C GLU A 22 -7.08 -27.38 76.20
N SER A 23 -7.92 -28.10 76.95
CA SER A 23 -9.35 -27.82 77.00
C SER A 23 -9.58 -26.63 77.95
N LEU A 24 -10.02 -25.49 77.41
CA LEU A 24 -10.43 -24.33 78.19
C LEU A 24 -11.54 -24.73 79.18
N SER A 25 -11.45 -24.23 80.41
CA SER A 25 -12.49 -24.47 81.42
C SER A 25 -13.81 -23.80 81.02
N GLY A 26 -14.95 -24.38 81.42
CA GLY A 26 -16.27 -23.81 81.11
C GLY A 26 -16.44 -22.37 81.60
N ASP A 27 -15.77 -22.01 82.70
CA ASP A 27 -15.78 -20.65 83.24
C ASP A 27 -14.95 -19.67 82.40
N GLU A 28 -13.84 -20.11 81.81
CA GLU A 28 -13.06 -19.29 80.87
C GLU A 28 -13.80 -19.08 79.54
N MET A 29 -14.51 -20.10 79.06
CA MET A 29 -15.39 -19.96 77.90
C MET A 29 -16.57 -19.03 78.19
N GLY A 30 -17.16 -19.10 79.40
CA GLY A 30 -18.19 -18.17 79.85
C GLY A 30 -17.68 -16.72 79.89
N GLN A 31 -16.53 -16.47 80.53
CA GLN A 31 -15.93 -15.14 80.60
C GLN A 31 -15.46 -14.62 79.24
N ALA A 32 -14.99 -15.51 78.34
CA ALA A 32 -14.71 -15.15 76.96
C ALA A 32 -16.00 -14.79 76.20
N GLY A 33 -17.08 -15.57 76.40
CA GLY A 33 -18.41 -15.31 75.87
C GLY A 33 -18.97 -13.95 76.33
N ASP A 34 -18.89 -13.65 77.63
CA ASP A 34 -19.34 -12.38 78.19
C ASP A 34 -18.52 -11.20 77.68
N ARG A 35 -17.18 -11.37 77.51
CA ARG A 35 -16.32 -10.34 76.89
C ARG A 35 -16.66 -10.11 75.43
N VAL A 36 -16.97 -11.16 74.68
CA VAL A 36 -17.41 -11.05 73.28
C VAL A 36 -18.79 -10.41 73.20
N TRP A 37 -19.71 -10.77 74.10
CA TRP A 37 -21.05 -10.16 74.12
C TRP A 37 -20.99 -8.68 74.49
N ALA A 38 -20.21 -8.31 75.51
CA ALA A 38 -19.99 -6.92 75.88
C ALA A 38 -19.29 -6.11 74.75
N ALA A 39 -18.42 -6.75 73.96
CA ALA A 39 -17.80 -6.12 72.79
C ALA A 39 -18.79 -5.93 71.62
N LEU A 40 -19.69 -6.90 71.41
CA LEU A 40 -20.74 -6.83 70.40
C LEU A 40 -21.83 -5.80 70.77
N GLU A 41 -22.25 -5.71 72.04
CA GLU A 41 -23.17 -4.66 72.51
C GLU A 41 -22.58 -3.25 72.36
N LYS A 42 -21.26 -3.08 72.61
CA LYS A 42 -20.54 -1.83 72.34
C LYS A 42 -20.42 -1.51 70.85
N GLN A 43 -20.48 -2.51 69.96
CA GLN A 43 -20.50 -2.30 68.51
C GLN A 43 -21.92 -2.08 67.95
N ALA A 44 -22.96 -2.54 68.64
CA ALA A 44 -24.37 -2.43 68.23
C ALA A 44 -25.00 -1.04 68.45
N THR A 45 -24.30 -0.11 69.11
CA THR A 45 -24.79 1.27 69.37
C THR A 45 -24.31 2.30 68.34
N VAL A 46 -23.62 1.87 67.29
CA VAL A 46 -23.24 2.71 66.14
C VAL A 46 -24.21 2.42 64.99
N ALA A 47 -24.78 3.48 64.41
CA ALA A 47 -25.79 3.39 63.34
C ALA A 47 -25.34 2.44 62.20
N PRO A 48 -26.27 1.69 61.58
CA PRO A 48 -25.92 0.72 60.55
C PRO A 48 -25.22 1.43 59.39
N ALA A 49 -23.97 1.05 59.15
CA ALA A 49 -23.22 1.49 57.99
C ALA A 49 -23.92 0.98 56.72
N GLN A 50 -23.99 1.82 55.68
CA GLN A 50 -24.78 1.66 54.44
C GLN A 50 -24.59 0.36 53.62
N VAL A 51 -23.72 -0.55 54.05
CA VAL A 51 -23.34 -1.77 53.32
C VAL A 51 -23.46 -2.96 54.27
N ASP A 52 -24.33 -3.93 53.98
CA ASP A 52 -24.50 -5.11 54.85
C ASP A 52 -23.38 -6.16 54.64
N ARG A 53 -22.91 -6.35 53.39
CA ARG A 53 -21.85 -7.29 53.03
C ARG A 53 -20.91 -6.67 52.00
N ILE A 54 -19.61 -6.91 52.16
CA ILE A 54 -18.58 -6.40 51.25
C ILE A 54 -18.23 -7.51 50.24
N GLU A 55 -18.65 -7.35 49.00
CA GLU A 55 -18.42 -8.31 47.90
C GLU A 55 -17.52 -7.72 46.80
N GLY A 56 -17.39 -6.39 46.71
CA GLY A 56 -16.56 -5.74 45.69
C GLY A 56 -16.10 -4.31 45.98
N CYS A 57 -15.54 -3.67 44.96
CA CYS A 57 -14.99 -2.31 45.07
C CYS A 57 -16.06 -1.23 45.33
N GLU A 58 -17.29 -1.42 44.84
CA GLU A 58 -18.40 -0.49 45.09
C GLU A 58 -18.74 -0.43 46.58
N ASP A 59 -18.75 -1.58 47.25
CA ASP A 59 -18.95 -1.68 48.70
C ASP A 59 -17.84 -0.96 49.46
N TYR A 60 -16.57 -1.16 49.07
CA TYR A 60 -15.45 -0.41 49.66
C TYR A 60 -15.55 1.10 49.41
N GLN A 61 -16.00 1.52 48.22
CA GLN A 61 -16.19 2.94 47.91
C GLN A 61 -17.33 3.56 48.72
N ALA A 62 -18.40 2.82 48.99
CA ALA A 62 -19.48 3.25 49.85
C ALA A 62 -19.04 3.47 51.32
N LEU A 63 -17.95 2.82 51.76
CA LEU A 63 -17.34 3.07 53.08
C LEU A 63 -16.41 4.30 53.12
N ILE A 64 -16.00 4.86 51.98
CA ILE A 64 -15.05 6.00 51.90
C ILE A 64 -15.58 7.27 52.60
N PRO A 65 -16.85 7.69 52.45
CA PRO A 65 -17.37 8.88 53.14
C PRO A 65 -17.23 8.77 54.66
N GLU A 66 -17.65 7.65 55.26
CA GLU A 66 -17.53 7.40 56.70
C GLU A 66 -16.06 7.25 57.14
N TYR A 67 -15.20 6.67 56.29
CA TYR A 67 -13.76 6.58 56.54
C TYR A 67 -13.09 7.96 56.57
N VAL A 68 -13.44 8.86 55.65
CA VAL A 68 -12.97 10.26 55.64
C VAL A 68 -13.50 11.02 56.86
N ALA A 69 -14.75 10.79 57.24
CA ALA A 69 -15.37 11.35 58.43
C ALA A 69 -14.84 10.75 59.76
N ARG A 70 -14.00 9.70 59.70
CA ARG A 70 -13.48 8.93 60.86
C ARG A 70 -14.57 8.27 61.71
N GLN A 71 -15.71 7.96 61.12
CA GLN A 71 -16.87 7.34 61.78
C GLN A 71 -16.99 5.84 61.49
N LEU A 72 -16.15 5.31 60.60
CA LEU A 72 -16.16 3.90 60.23
C LEU A 72 -15.68 3.02 61.38
N ASN A 73 -16.40 1.92 61.64
CA ASN A 73 -16.04 0.99 62.71
C ASN A 73 -14.62 0.38 62.50
N PRO A 74 -13.92 -0.03 63.57
CA PRO A 74 -12.52 -0.45 63.47
C PRO A 74 -12.27 -1.65 62.53
N ALA A 75 -13.21 -2.60 62.48
CA ALA A 75 -13.10 -3.79 61.63
C ALA A 75 -13.17 -3.43 60.14
N ARG A 76 -14.19 -2.66 59.74
CA ARG A 76 -14.36 -2.20 58.35
C ARG A 76 -13.29 -1.22 57.93
N ARG A 77 -12.80 -0.39 58.85
CA ARG A 77 -11.65 0.48 58.62
C ARG A 77 -10.41 -0.31 58.21
N THR A 78 -10.12 -1.39 58.93
CA THR A 78 -8.95 -2.23 58.65
C THR A 78 -9.07 -2.90 57.27
N LEU A 79 -10.25 -3.42 56.94
CA LEU A 79 -10.52 -4.02 55.62
C LEU A 79 -10.38 -2.99 54.48
N LEU A 80 -10.93 -1.79 54.65
CA LEU A 80 -10.80 -0.73 53.66
C LEU A 80 -9.34 -0.28 53.51
N GLU A 81 -8.60 -0.10 54.60
CA GLU A 81 -7.18 0.28 54.56
C GLU A 81 -6.31 -0.79 53.87
N TYR A 82 -6.59 -2.07 54.10
CA TYR A 82 -5.93 -3.17 53.37
C TYR A 82 -6.27 -3.08 51.87
N HIS A 83 -7.55 -2.98 51.51
CA HIS A 83 -7.98 -2.91 50.12
C HIS A 83 -7.42 -1.68 49.38
N LEU A 84 -7.31 -0.52 50.04
CA LEU A 84 -6.75 0.71 49.45
C LEU A 84 -5.25 0.61 49.12
N ARG A 85 -4.51 -0.34 49.72
CA ARG A 85 -3.10 -0.60 49.38
C ARG A 85 -2.96 -1.32 48.05
N GLU A 86 -3.94 -2.16 47.68
CA GLU A 86 -3.90 -2.96 46.46
C GLU A 86 -4.75 -2.35 45.33
N CYS A 87 -5.87 -1.69 45.65
CA CYS A 87 -6.81 -1.16 44.66
C CYS A 87 -6.62 0.34 44.36
N VAL A 88 -6.13 0.64 43.16
CA VAL A 88 -5.86 2.02 42.69
C VAL A 88 -7.16 2.82 42.48
N ALA A 89 -8.24 2.18 42.05
CA ALA A 89 -9.53 2.84 41.81
C ALA A 89 -10.13 3.42 43.10
N CYS A 90 -10.18 2.61 44.18
CA CYS A 90 -10.66 3.04 45.50
C CYS A 90 -9.76 4.14 46.10
N ARG A 91 -8.43 4.10 45.84
CA ARG A 91 -7.49 5.14 46.27
C ARG A 91 -7.73 6.48 45.58
N LYS A 92 -8.06 6.48 44.29
CA LYS A 92 -8.39 7.69 43.52
C LYS A 92 -9.67 8.36 44.06
N VAL A 93 -10.70 7.57 44.36
CA VAL A 93 -11.96 8.07 44.97
C VAL A 93 -11.71 8.71 46.34
N LEU A 94 -10.88 8.07 47.19
CA LEU A 94 -10.47 8.63 48.48
C LEU A 94 -9.70 9.95 48.32
N TRP A 95 -8.80 10.05 47.34
CA TRP A 95 -8.01 11.25 47.08
C TRP A 95 -8.87 12.44 46.64
N MET A 96 -9.85 12.19 45.76
CA MET A 96 -10.80 13.22 45.31
C MET A 96 -11.67 13.74 46.46
N ARG A 97 -12.13 12.84 47.36
CA ARG A 97 -12.91 13.22 48.55
C ARG A 97 -12.11 14.01 49.60
N ARG A 98 -10.80 13.78 49.72
CA ARG A 98 -9.92 14.51 50.65
C ARG A 98 -9.51 15.90 50.16
N ASN A 99 -9.54 16.15 48.85
CA ASN A 99 -9.07 17.41 48.25
C ASN A 99 -10.18 18.13 47.43
N PRO A 100 -11.28 18.57 48.06
CA PRO A 100 -12.42 19.19 47.36
C PRO A 100 -12.15 20.59 46.77
N GLN A 101 -10.94 21.15 46.89
CA GLN A 101 -10.58 22.51 46.42
C GLN A 101 -9.87 22.58 45.05
N ALA A 102 -9.71 21.47 44.31
CA ALA A 102 -9.08 21.50 42.97
C ALA A 102 -9.99 22.06 41.85
N GLN A 103 -11.05 22.79 42.20
CA GLN A 103 -11.99 23.42 41.27
C GLN A 103 -12.48 24.77 41.81
N GLN A 104 -11.59 25.77 41.89
CA GLN A 104 -12.01 27.18 42.01
C GLN A 104 -11.02 28.09 41.25
N THR A 105 -11.40 28.52 40.05
CA THR A 105 -10.75 29.58 39.28
C THR A 105 -11.06 30.95 39.88
N LYS A 106 -10.04 31.68 40.34
CA LYS A 106 -10.14 33.11 40.65
C LYS A 106 -9.67 33.95 39.46
N GLN A 107 -10.53 34.82 38.97
CA GLN A 107 -10.21 35.87 38.01
C GLN A 107 -9.39 36.98 38.69
N ALA A 108 -8.31 37.40 38.06
CA ALA A 108 -7.58 38.62 38.38
C ALA A 108 -7.48 39.49 37.13
N THR A 109 -7.96 40.73 37.24
CA THR A 109 -7.86 41.78 36.21
C THR A 109 -6.82 42.81 36.64
N MET A 110 -5.86 43.17 35.77
CA MET A 110 -5.04 44.40 35.81
C MET A 110 -4.29 44.62 34.46
N PRO A 111 -3.77 45.82 34.15
CA PRO A 111 -4.13 46.55 32.93
C PRO A 111 -2.99 46.86 31.95
N GLY A 112 -3.37 47.28 30.73
CA GLY A 112 -2.74 48.43 30.04
C GLY A 112 -1.53 48.22 29.11
N MET A 113 -1.74 47.73 27.88
CA MET A 113 -0.86 48.00 26.72
C MET A 113 -1.70 48.23 25.44
N ARG A 114 -1.26 49.20 24.62
CA ARG A 114 -1.94 50.03 23.59
C ARG A 114 -2.73 49.30 22.47
N PRO A 115 -3.69 49.98 21.79
CA PRO A 115 -4.84 49.34 21.14
C PRO A 115 -4.69 48.90 19.67
N ALA A 116 -3.71 49.42 18.90
CA ALA A 116 -3.63 49.10 17.47
C ALA A 116 -3.11 47.67 17.19
N PHE A 117 -2.24 47.13 18.05
CA PHE A 117 -1.69 45.78 17.87
C PHE A 117 -2.57 44.67 18.50
N LYS A 118 -3.70 45.02 19.13
CA LYS A 118 -4.64 44.07 19.75
C LYS A 118 -5.91 43.80 18.93
N TRP A 119 -6.35 44.72 18.08
CA TRP A 119 -7.57 44.52 17.28
C TRP A 119 -7.38 43.63 16.04
N ALA A 120 -6.15 43.47 15.54
CA ALA A 120 -5.88 42.57 14.41
C ALA A 120 -5.93 41.07 14.80
N ILE A 121 -5.60 40.72 16.04
CA ILE A 121 -5.66 39.32 16.52
C ILE A 121 -7.02 39.02 17.17
N ALA A 122 -7.67 40.01 17.79
CA ALA A 122 -8.99 39.83 18.42
C ALA A 122 -10.15 39.73 17.41
N ALA A 123 -10.10 40.41 16.26
CA ALA A 123 -11.10 40.22 15.21
C ALA A 123 -11.05 38.78 14.64
N CYS A 124 -9.86 38.22 14.48
CA CYS A 124 -9.69 36.84 14.02
C CYS A 124 -10.12 35.82 15.08
N LEU A 125 -9.88 36.06 16.37
CA LEU A 125 -10.27 35.12 17.42
C LEU A 125 -11.73 35.24 17.86
N ILE A 126 -12.37 36.41 17.79
CA ILE A 126 -13.81 36.55 18.09
C ILE A 126 -14.67 36.01 16.94
N VAL A 127 -14.25 36.18 15.68
CA VAL A 127 -14.90 35.52 14.55
C VAL A 127 -14.64 34.01 14.58
N ALA A 128 -13.43 33.55 14.89
CA ALA A 128 -13.15 32.12 15.03
C ALA A 128 -13.91 31.48 16.20
N PHE A 129 -14.03 32.16 17.35
CA PHE A 129 -14.69 31.61 18.54
C PHE A 129 -16.22 31.77 18.50
N GLY A 130 -16.72 32.85 17.89
CA GLY A 130 -18.16 33.04 17.62
C GLY A 130 -18.68 32.07 16.55
N LEU A 131 -17.88 31.82 15.49
CA LEU A 131 -18.20 30.81 14.49
C LEU A 131 -18.07 29.39 15.08
N PHE A 132 -17.10 29.16 15.96
CA PHE A 132 -16.94 27.88 16.67
C PHE A 132 -18.09 27.62 17.68
N GLN A 133 -18.56 28.63 18.42
CA GLN A 133 -19.74 28.49 19.29
C GLN A 133 -21.05 28.34 18.51
N TYR A 134 -21.23 29.07 17.40
CA TYR A 134 -22.41 28.94 16.53
C TYR A 134 -22.45 27.56 15.86
N LEU A 135 -21.31 27.02 15.43
CA LEU A 135 -21.18 25.67 14.87
C LEU A 135 -21.33 24.53 15.91
N LEU A 136 -21.21 24.82 17.21
CA LEU A 136 -21.38 23.84 18.29
C LEU A 136 -22.80 23.84 18.91
N LEU A 137 -23.53 24.95 18.87
CA LEU A 137 -24.87 25.06 19.48
C LEU A 137 -26.02 24.64 18.54
N GLU A 138 -25.82 24.61 17.22
CA GLU A 138 -26.83 24.11 16.28
C GLU A 138 -26.93 22.57 16.27
N LYS A 139 -25.92 21.85 16.80
CA LYS A 139 -25.86 20.39 16.75
C LYS A 139 -26.51 19.64 17.93
N TYR A 140 -26.97 20.31 19.00
CA TYR A 140 -27.36 19.59 20.23
C TYR A 140 -28.75 19.88 20.84
N VAL A 141 -29.61 20.76 20.31
CA VAL A 141 -30.81 21.17 21.09
C VAL A 141 -32.19 21.05 20.40
N LEU A 142 -32.32 20.66 19.13
CA LEU A 142 -33.65 20.44 18.54
C LEU A 142 -33.83 19.05 17.95
N THR A 143 -34.28 18.16 18.84
CA THR A 143 -35.12 16.98 18.63
C THR A 143 -34.62 16.00 17.57
N ASP A 144 -34.17 14.84 18.06
CA ASP A 144 -34.98 13.61 18.13
C ASP A 144 -34.07 12.55 17.45
N ASN A 145 -34.58 11.46 16.90
CA ASN A 145 -34.19 11.16 15.52
C ASN A 145 -32.68 10.94 15.20
N SER A 146 -32.10 9.75 15.15
CA SER A 146 -32.56 8.36 15.18
C SER A 146 -31.29 7.50 15.10
N PHE A 147 -31.25 6.33 15.74
CA PHE A 147 -30.16 5.34 15.57
C PHE A 147 -29.86 5.04 14.10
N ASN A 148 -28.63 4.57 13.78
CA ASN A 148 -28.13 4.51 12.41
C ASN A 148 -27.67 3.12 11.94
N ALA A 149 -27.59 2.12 12.82
CA ALA A 149 -27.33 0.74 12.42
C ALA A 149 -27.91 -0.28 13.41
N VAL A 150 -28.01 -1.54 12.98
CA VAL A 150 -28.35 -2.69 13.82
C VAL A 150 -27.20 -3.70 13.73
N ALA A 151 -26.79 -4.25 14.87
CA ALA A 151 -25.82 -5.35 14.90
C ALA A 151 -26.47 -6.62 14.35
N GLU A 152 -26.20 -6.95 13.08
CA GLU A 152 -26.86 -8.06 12.40
C GLU A 152 -26.23 -9.40 12.75
N GLN A 153 -24.90 -9.45 12.90
CA GLN A 153 -24.17 -10.65 13.28
C GLN A 153 -22.95 -10.30 14.13
N ILE A 154 -22.62 -11.17 15.08
CA ILE A 154 -21.46 -11.03 15.97
C ILE A 154 -20.83 -12.41 16.14
N ASP A 155 -19.60 -12.57 15.68
CA ASP A 155 -18.77 -13.74 15.96
C ASP A 155 -17.73 -13.32 17.02
N GLY A 156 -17.84 -13.84 18.23
CA GLY A 156 -17.00 -13.42 19.36
C GLY A 156 -17.66 -12.30 20.17
N ARG A 157 -16.98 -11.15 20.32
CA ARG A 157 -17.44 -10.02 21.15
C ARG A 157 -17.47 -8.72 20.36
N LEU A 158 -18.64 -8.09 20.28
CA LEU A 158 -18.80 -6.69 19.92
C LEU A 158 -19.15 -5.91 21.18
N MET A 159 -18.49 -4.78 21.42
CA MET A 159 -18.65 -3.99 22.63
C MET A 159 -18.91 -2.53 22.27
N ILE A 160 -19.85 -1.87 22.93
CA ILE A 160 -19.93 -0.41 22.95
C ILE A 160 -18.90 0.09 23.97
N ILE A 161 -18.15 1.13 23.59
CA ILE A 161 -17.15 1.79 24.41
C ILE A 161 -17.72 3.12 24.88
N GLU A 162 -18.11 3.15 26.14
CA GLU A 162 -18.40 4.36 26.88
C GLU A 162 -17.21 4.64 27.80
N ALA A 163 -16.97 5.92 28.13
CA ALA A 163 -15.72 6.44 28.70
C ALA A 163 -14.97 5.54 29.71
N ASN A 164 -15.65 4.80 30.59
CA ASN A 164 -15.04 3.86 31.54
C ASN A 164 -15.66 2.45 31.57
N LEU A 165 -16.59 2.13 30.65
CA LEU A 165 -17.34 0.88 30.65
C LEU A 165 -17.45 0.33 29.21
N THR A 166 -17.10 -0.94 29.04
CA THR A 166 -17.36 -1.68 27.80
C THR A 166 -18.61 -2.54 27.99
N LYS A 167 -19.68 -2.25 27.26
CA LYS A 167 -20.92 -3.05 27.30
C LYS A 167 -20.96 -4.00 26.11
N PRO A 168 -21.25 -5.30 26.29
CA PRO A 168 -21.44 -6.19 25.16
C PRO A 168 -22.66 -5.76 24.35
N VAL A 169 -22.55 -5.86 23.03
CA VAL A 169 -23.64 -5.67 22.09
C VAL A 169 -24.23 -7.04 21.78
N ALA A 170 -25.55 -7.16 21.82
CA ALA A 170 -26.25 -8.36 21.37
C ALA A 170 -26.59 -8.27 19.87
N VAL A 171 -26.70 -9.42 19.22
CA VAL A 171 -27.25 -9.48 17.86
C VAL A 171 -28.70 -8.95 17.88
N GLY A 172 -29.06 -8.14 16.89
CA GLY A 172 -30.32 -7.42 16.79
C GLY A 172 -30.37 -6.10 17.58
N GLN A 173 -29.33 -5.76 18.34
CA GLN A 173 -29.28 -4.51 19.10
C GLN A 173 -29.02 -3.31 18.17
N GLU A 174 -29.79 -2.25 18.35
CA GLU A 174 -29.63 -0.98 17.64
C GLU A 174 -28.40 -0.22 18.17
N ILE A 175 -27.62 0.33 17.23
CA ILE A 175 -26.46 1.17 17.49
C ILE A 175 -26.82 2.61 17.14
N SER A 176 -26.75 3.47 18.14
CA SER A 176 -27.03 4.90 18.00
C SER A 176 -25.86 5.64 17.35
N LEU A 177 -26.18 6.79 16.76
CA LEU A 177 -25.18 7.76 16.33
C LEU A 177 -24.21 8.10 17.47
N GLU A 178 -22.96 8.37 17.11
CA GLU A 178 -21.84 8.74 17.98
C GLU A 178 -21.39 7.66 18.99
N GLN A 179 -22.10 6.53 19.09
CA GLN A 179 -21.65 5.40 19.90
C GLN A 179 -20.41 4.76 19.27
N VAL A 180 -19.35 4.68 20.06
CA VAL A 180 -18.14 3.97 19.68
C VAL A 180 -18.36 2.49 19.93
N ILE A 181 -18.19 1.68 18.90
CA ILE A 181 -18.28 0.23 18.98
C ILE A 181 -16.95 -0.39 18.58
N ARG A 182 -16.58 -1.47 19.27
CA ARG A 182 -15.31 -2.15 19.10
C ARG A 182 -15.49 -3.66 19.10
N THR A 183 -14.90 -4.32 18.12
CA THR A 183 -14.75 -5.78 18.12
C THR A 183 -13.60 -6.20 19.03
N GLY A 184 -13.80 -7.30 19.75
CA GLY A 184 -12.79 -7.92 20.60
C GLY A 184 -11.62 -8.51 19.80
N ARG A 185 -10.66 -9.08 20.52
CA ARG A 185 -9.65 -9.96 19.93
C ARG A 185 -10.36 -11.20 19.37
N ASP A 186 -9.96 -11.63 18.17
CA ASP A 186 -10.52 -12.81 17.49
C ASP A 186 -12.05 -12.72 17.35
N SER A 187 -12.57 -11.51 17.14
CA SER A 187 -14.01 -11.23 17.05
C SER A 187 -14.33 -10.41 15.81
N ASN A 188 -15.38 -10.77 15.09
CA ASN A 188 -15.86 -10.04 13.92
C ASN A 188 -17.33 -9.64 14.14
N ALA A 189 -17.76 -8.57 13.49
CA ALA A 189 -19.17 -8.16 13.54
C ALA A 189 -19.65 -7.61 12.21
N VAL A 190 -20.92 -7.84 11.90
CA VAL A 190 -21.62 -7.27 10.75
C VAL A 190 -22.70 -6.33 11.26
N LEU A 191 -22.68 -5.08 10.80
CA LEU A 191 -23.71 -4.11 11.08
C LEU A 191 -24.48 -3.78 9.81
N ARG A 192 -25.80 -3.67 9.93
CA ARG A 192 -26.67 -3.16 8.87
C ARG A 192 -27.03 -1.72 9.17
N LEU A 193 -26.60 -0.80 8.31
CA LEU A 193 -26.94 0.61 8.42
C LEU A 193 -28.40 0.85 7.99
N LYS A 194 -28.97 1.95 8.45
CA LYS A 194 -30.37 2.35 8.16
C LYS A 194 -30.65 2.57 6.66
N ASP A 195 -29.63 2.88 5.88
CA ASP A 195 -29.72 3.02 4.42
C ASP A 195 -29.62 1.67 3.66
N GLY A 196 -29.50 0.56 4.39
CA GLY A 196 -29.36 -0.79 3.84
C GLY A 196 -27.90 -1.21 3.57
N SER A 197 -26.92 -0.33 3.79
CA SER A 197 -25.51 -0.66 3.64
C SER A 197 -25.05 -1.67 4.70
N LEU A 198 -24.14 -2.57 4.32
CA LEU A 198 -23.54 -3.57 5.22
C LEU A 198 -22.11 -3.19 5.57
N LEU A 199 -21.77 -3.34 6.84
CA LEU A 199 -20.47 -3.00 7.40
C LEU A 199 -19.91 -4.18 8.17
N GLU A 200 -18.88 -4.81 7.62
CA GLU A 200 -18.09 -5.81 8.33
C GLU A 200 -16.96 -5.13 9.11
N MET A 201 -16.80 -5.55 10.37
CA MET A 201 -15.74 -5.09 11.27
C MET A 201 -14.79 -6.25 11.59
N LYS A 202 -13.51 -6.06 11.31
CA LYS A 202 -12.43 -7.00 11.68
C LYS A 202 -12.20 -6.96 13.18
N ASP A 203 -11.50 -7.93 13.74
CA ASP A 203 -11.02 -7.90 15.12
C ASP A 203 -10.31 -6.59 15.50
N ARG A 204 -10.49 -6.17 16.75
CA ARG A 204 -9.92 -4.92 17.32
C ARG A 204 -10.26 -3.63 16.58
N SER A 205 -11.23 -3.67 15.68
CA SER A 205 -11.69 -2.50 14.93
C SER A 205 -12.62 -1.67 15.77
N GLU A 206 -12.47 -0.36 15.69
CA GLU A 206 -13.26 0.60 16.44
C GLU A 206 -13.81 1.65 15.49
N ILE A 207 -15.13 1.80 15.51
CA ILE A 207 -15.83 2.78 14.69
C ILE A 207 -16.86 3.53 15.50
N SER A 208 -17.31 4.66 14.97
CA SER A 208 -18.56 5.30 15.36
C SER A 208 -19.33 5.72 14.10
N LEU A 209 -20.65 5.84 14.24
CA LEU A 209 -21.52 6.26 13.15
C LEU A 209 -21.90 7.72 13.36
N ASP A 210 -21.84 8.52 12.30
CA ASP A 210 -22.26 9.92 12.25
C ASP A 210 -23.23 10.10 11.08
N SER A 211 -23.90 11.25 11.02
CA SER A 211 -24.80 11.59 9.91
C SER A 211 -24.52 13.00 9.42
N SER A 212 -24.66 13.19 8.11
CA SER A 212 -24.54 14.50 7.48
C SER A 212 -25.75 14.77 6.59
N SER A 213 -26.00 16.03 6.24
CA SER A 213 -27.02 16.39 5.25
C SER A 213 -26.80 15.72 3.89
N ARG A 214 -25.57 15.26 3.61
CA ARG A 214 -25.17 14.56 2.38
C ARG A 214 -25.22 13.03 2.47
N GLY A 215 -25.53 12.44 3.62
CA GLY A 215 -25.60 10.98 3.80
C GLY A 215 -24.87 10.44 5.04
N PRO A 216 -24.87 9.11 5.26
CA PRO A 216 -24.27 8.48 6.43
C PRO A 216 -22.73 8.59 6.41
N VAL A 217 -22.14 8.79 7.59
CA VAL A 217 -20.68 8.92 7.76
C VAL A 217 -20.20 7.87 8.77
N ILE A 218 -19.30 6.99 8.36
CA ILE A 218 -18.68 5.98 9.23
C ILE A 218 -17.33 6.51 9.65
N ARG A 219 -17.10 6.75 10.93
CA ARG A 219 -15.78 7.16 11.44
C ARG A 219 -15.04 5.93 11.92
N ILE A 220 -13.87 5.67 11.37
CA ILE A 220 -13.00 4.59 11.83
C ILE A 220 -11.89 5.16 12.72
N SER A 221 -11.87 4.75 13.98
CA SER A 221 -10.85 5.13 14.94
C SER A 221 -9.63 4.21 14.86
N ARG A 222 -9.79 2.94 14.52
CA ARG A 222 -8.69 2.00 14.26
C ARG A 222 -9.21 0.68 13.72
N GLY A 223 -8.31 -0.12 13.18
CA GLY A 223 -8.60 -1.46 12.67
C GLY A 223 -9.06 -1.42 11.23
N SER A 224 -9.84 -2.42 10.81
CA SER A 224 -10.23 -2.62 9.41
C SER A 224 -11.72 -2.85 9.31
N ILE A 225 -12.33 -2.20 8.32
CA ILE A 225 -13.73 -2.44 7.96
C ILE A 225 -13.87 -2.72 6.47
N ILE A 226 -14.88 -3.51 6.12
CA ILE A 226 -15.35 -3.68 4.75
C ILE A 226 -16.75 -3.09 4.68
N VAL A 227 -16.97 -2.21 3.71
CA VAL A 227 -18.25 -1.54 3.49
C VAL A 227 -18.82 -2.00 2.17
N GLN A 228 -20.01 -2.59 2.21
CA GLN A 228 -20.86 -2.83 1.06
C GLN A 228 -21.96 -1.78 1.07
N ALA A 229 -21.71 -0.67 0.37
CA ALA A 229 -22.62 0.47 0.36
C ALA A 229 -23.83 0.19 -0.56
N ALA A 230 -25.04 0.42 -0.06
CA ALA A 230 -26.26 0.36 -0.86
C ALA A 230 -26.32 1.52 -1.89
N LYS A 231 -27.08 1.34 -2.98
CA LYS A 231 -27.29 2.39 -4.00
C LYS A 231 -27.97 3.61 -3.34
N GLN A 232 -27.27 4.73 -3.32
CA GLN A 232 -27.72 5.95 -2.65
C GLN A 232 -28.68 6.75 -3.55
N GLN A 233 -29.68 7.41 -2.94
CA GLN A 233 -30.58 8.34 -3.63
C GLN A 233 -29.82 9.57 -4.17
N GLU A 234 -30.38 10.22 -5.19
CA GLU A 234 -29.74 11.33 -5.89
C GLU A 234 -29.38 12.48 -4.93
N GLY A 235 -28.11 12.93 -4.97
CA GLY A 235 -27.58 13.95 -4.05
C GLY A 235 -27.06 13.44 -2.70
N ARG A 236 -27.26 12.16 -2.35
CA ARG A 236 -26.70 11.54 -1.13
C ARG A 236 -25.53 10.60 -1.43
N ARG A 237 -24.57 10.51 -0.50
CA ARG A 237 -23.35 9.69 -0.58
C ARG A 237 -22.99 9.13 0.79
N LEU A 238 -22.61 7.85 0.84
CA LEU A 238 -22.00 7.26 2.02
C LEU A 238 -20.54 7.69 2.09
N SER A 239 -20.09 8.07 3.29
CA SER A 239 -18.70 8.46 3.51
C SER A 239 -18.06 7.67 4.64
N VAL A 240 -16.77 7.35 4.53
CA VAL A 240 -15.95 6.79 5.61
C VAL A 240 -14.85 7.79 5.94
N ASP A 241 -14.73 8.15 7.21
CA ASP A 241 -13.73 9.08 7.71
C ASP A 241 -12.71 8.34 8.56
N ALA A 242 -11.46 8.33 8.11
CA ALA A 242 -10.34 7.69 8.80
C ALA A 242 -9.40 8.70 9.47
N ASN A 243 -9.88 9.94 9.69
CA ASN A 243 -9.16 11.09 10.24
C ASN A 243 -8.13 11.72 9.29
N ASP A 244 -7.29 10.91 8.63
CA ASP A 244 -6.26 11.35 7.67
C ASP A 244 -6.75 11.32 6.21
N CYS A 245 -7.84 10.61 5.92
CA CYS A 245 -8.55 10.69 4.65
C CYS A 245 -10.06 10.48 4.80
N ARG A 246 -10.82 11.02 3.85
CA ARG A 246 -12.26 10.79 3.71
C ARG A 246 -12.57 10.07 2.41
N VAL A 247 -13.27 8.96 2.53
CA VAL A 247 -13.69 8.10 1.43
C VAL A 247 -15.16 8.37 1.14
N THR A 248 -15.54 8.65 -0.10
CA THR A 248 -16.93 8.94 -0.50
C THR A 248 -17.33 8.05 -1.67
N VAL A 249 -18.54 7.47 -1.62
CA VAL A 249 -18.97 6.46 -2.58
C VAL A 249 -20.44 6.59 -3.00
N LYS A 250 -20.79 5.93 -4.11
CA LYS A 250 -22.17 5.78 -4.61
C LYS A 250 -22.43 4.30 -4.98
N GLY A 251 -22.65 3.44 -3.97
CA GLY A 251 -22.98 2.02 -4.16
C GLY A 251 -21.78 1.15 -4.57
N THR A 252 -20.91 0.80 -3.63
CA THR A 252 -19.60 0.18 -3.88
C THR A 252 -19.19 -0.78 -2.78
N VAL A 253 -18.27 -1.71 -3.07
CA VAL A 253 -17.63 -2.58 -2.07
C VAL A 253 -16.17 -2.20 -1.93
N PHE A 254 -15.75 -1.86 -0.70
CA PHE A 254 -14.38 -1.39 -0.45
C PHE A 254 -13.96 -1.67 0.99
N SER A 255 -12.65 -1.79 1.21
CA SER A 255 -12.06 -1.87 2.55
C SER A 255 -11.45 -0.53 2.95
N VAL A 256 -11.56 -0.21 4.24
CA VAL A 256 -10.81 0.88 4.87
C VAL A 256 -10.12 0.33 6.10
N THR A 257 -8.79 0.42 6.10
CA THR A 257 -7.94 0.01 7.22
C THR A 257 -7.25 1.24 7.78
N ARG A 258 -7.51 1.58 9.05
CA ARG A 258 -6.83 2.65 9.79
C ARG A 258 -5.79 2.06 10.73
N ALA A 259 -4.52 2.27 10.39
CA ALA A 259 -3.38 1.86 11.20
C ALA A 259 -2.71 3.07 11.87
N THR A 260 -1.71 2.81 12.71
CA THR A 260 -0.99 3.86 13.45
C THR A 260 -0.22 4.84 12.56
N LYS A 261 0.27 4.38 11.40
CA LYS A 261 1.02 5.22 10.44
C LYS A 261 0.14 5.97 9.45
N GLY A 262 -1.12 5.57 9.32
CA GLY A 262 -2.08 6.15 8.37
C GLY A 262 -3.12 5.12 7.95
N SER A 263 -3.97 5.53 7.02
CA SER A 263 -5.07 4.76 6.48
C SER A 263 -4.80 4.22 5.09
N ARG A 264 -5.46 3.10 4.80
CA ARG A 264 -5.44 2.43 3.51
C ARG A 264 -6.86 2.18 3.05
N VAL A 265 -7.12 2.47 1.79
CA VAL A 265 -8.42 2.32 1.14
C VAL A 265 -8.24 1.42 -0.06
N SER A 266 -8.97 0.31 -0.12
CA SER A 266 -8.91 -0.66 -1.23
C SER A 266 -10.27 -0.83 -1.86
N VAL A 267 -10.35 -0.72 -3.19
CA VAL A 267 -11.62 -0.86 -3.90
C VAL A 267 -11.76 -2.29 -4.42
N ILE A 268 -12.84 -2.94 -4.01
CA ILE A 268 -13.18 -4.30 -4.45
C ILE A 268 -14.13 -4.18 -5.65
N GLU A 269 -15.11 -3.28 -5.58
CA GLU A 269 -16.10 -3.05 -6.62
C GLU A 269 -16.61 -1.59 -6.63
N GLY A 270 -16.88 -1.06 -7.83
CA GLY A 270 -17.39 0.29 -8.04
C GLY A 270 -16.29 1.36 -8.04
N GLU A 271 -16.67 2.62 -7.78
CA GLU A 271 -15.74 3.75 -7.73
C GLU A 271 -15.70 4.44 -6.37
N VAL A 272 -14.50 4.79 -5.92
CA VAL A 272 -14.30 5.36 -4.60
C VAL A 272 -13.54 6.66 -4.70
N TRP A 273 -14.10 7.76 -4.18
CA TRP A 273 -13.42 9.04 -4.10
C TRP A 273 -12.72 9.18 -2.76
N VAL A 274 -11.40 9.22 -2.75
CA VAL A 274 -10.60 9.40 -1.54
C VAL A 274 -10.04 10.81 -1.52
N GLN A 275 -10.48 11.58 -0.53
CA GLN A 275 -10.01 12.93 -0.25
C GLN A 275 -8.96 12.90 0.87
N GLN A 276 -7.76 13.37 0.58
CA GLN A 276 -6.66 13.53 1.54
C GLN A 276 -6.24 15.01 1.53
N GLY A 277 -6.59 15.75 2.58
CA GLY A 277 -6.38 17.20 2.60
C GLY A 277 -7.17 17.90 1.49
N LYS A 278 -6.47 18.55 0.55
CA LYS A 278 -7.06 19.23 -0.61
C LYS A 278 -7.16 18.32 -1.86
N ASP A 279 -6.44 17.20 -1.86
CA ASP A 279 -6.38 16.31 -3.02
C ASP A 279 -7.52 15.30 -2.98
N THR A 280 -8.13 15.06 -4.15
CA THR A 280 -9.16 14.04 -4.32
C THR A 280 -8.73 13.08 -5.42
N LYS A 281 -8.60 11.79 -5.08
CA LYS A 281 -8.25 10.73 -6.01
C LYS A 281 -9.43 9.78 -6.19
N VAL A 282 -9.71 9.43 -7.44
CA VAL A 282 -10.70 8.39 -7.77
C VAL A 282 -9.99 7.04 -7.85
N LEU A 283 -10.49 6.04 -7.12
CA LEU A 283 -10.00 4.67 -7.13
C LEU A 283 -11.03 3.76 -7.82
N LYS A 284 -10.53 2.91 -8.73
CA LYS A 284 -11.28 1.88 -9.46
C LYS A 284 -11.07 0.49 -8.83
N PRO A 285 -11.85 -0.54 -9.18
CA PRO A 285 -11.69 -1.89 -8.64
C PRO A 285 -10.26 -2.42 -8.80
N GLY A 286 -9.73 -3.06 -7.76
CA GLY A 286 -8.35 -3.55 -7.70
C GLY A 286 -7.32 -2.48 -7.33
N GLN A 287 -7.70 -1.21 -7.27
CA GLN A 287 -6.80 -0.12 -6.86
C GLN A 287 -6.85 0.12 -5.35
N GLN A 288 -5.74 0.64 -4.84
CA GLN A 288 -5.55 0.97 -3.45
C GLN A 288 -4.89 2.35 -3.30
N LEU A 289 -5.22 3.06 -2.23
CA LEU A 289 -4.51 4.25 -1.79
C LEU A 289 -4.09 4.07 -0.33
N SER A 290 -2.85 4.39 -0.03
CA SER A 290 -2.37 4.56 1.34
C SER A 290 -2.06 6.02 1.58
N THR A 291 -2.52 6.58 2.70
CA THR A 291 -2.32 7.99 3.06
C THR A 291 -0.88 8.29 3.51
N HIS A 292 -0.13 7.26 3.87
CA HIS A 292 1.27 7.38 4.29
C HIS A 292 2.19 6.49 3.45
N PRO A 293 3.29 7.01 2.87
CA PRO A 293 4.16 6.26 1.96
C PRO A 293 4.90 5.06 2.59
N SER A 294 4.96 4.98 3.92
CA SER A 294 5.56 3.83 4.65
C SER A 294 4.55 2.73 5.00
N LEU A 295 3.28 2.86 4.57
CA LEU A 295 2.31 1.77 4.60
C LEU A 295 2.59 0.84 3.42
N ARG A 296 3.05 -0.38 3.72
CA ARG A 296 3.26 -1.43 2.72
C ARG A 296 2.00 -1.63 1.87
N PRO A 297 2.07 -1.71 0.54
CA PRO A 297 0.94 -2.12 -0.28
C PRO A 297 0.51 -3.54 0.15
N ALA A 298 -0.74 -3.71 0.57
CA ALA A 298 -1.32 -5.02 0.82
C ALA A 298 -2.20 -5.37 -0.37
N SER A 299 -2.18 -6.62 -0.83
CA SER A 299 -3.08 -7.02 -1.91
C SER A 299 -4.54 -6.83 -1.47
N VAL A 300 -5.44 -6.50 -2.40
CA VAL A 300 -6.88 -6.41 -2.07
C VAL A 300 -7.37 -7.73 -1.46
N ALA A 301 -6.79 -8.87 -1.88
CA ALA A 301 -7.04 -10.20 -1.32
C ALA A 301 -6.65 -10.31 0.18
N GLU A 302 -5.52 -9.76 0.60
CA GLU A 302 -5.11 -9.71 2.02
C GLU A 302 -6.01 -8.77 2.85
N GLU A 303 -6.49 -7.68 2.25
CA GLU A 303 -7.39 -6.73 2.89
C GLU A 303 -8.78 -7.29 3.14
N ILE A 304 -9.21 -8.28 2.36
CA ILE A 304 -10.51 -8.95 2.50
C ILE A 304 -10.42 -10.37 3.06
N SER A 305 -9.22 -10.87 3.35
CA SER A 305 -8.99 -12.27 3.75
C SER A 305 -9.69 -12.68 5.06
N TRP A 306 -10.09 -11.69 5.85
CA TRP A 306 -10.80 -11.84 7.12
C TRP A 306 -12.33 -11.72 6.99
N SER A 307 -12.82 -11.31 5.82
CA SER A 307 -14.26 -11.22 5.53
C SER A 307 -14.90 -12.61 5.61
N ARG A 308 -16.12 -12.72 6.13
CA ARG A 308 -16.84 -14.01 6.10
C ARG A 308 -17.20 -14.44 4.67
N ASN A 309 -17.24 -13.49 3.74
CA ASN A 309 -17.47 -13.77 2.33
C ASN A 309 -16.16 -14.05 1.56
N VAL A 310 -15.03 -14.29 2.25
CA VAL A 310 -13.71 -14.48 1.62
C VAL A 310 -13.72 -15.62 0.60
N ASP A 311 -14.42 -16.73 0.85
CA ASP A 311 -14.51 -17.87 -0.08
C ASP A 311 -15.16 -17.44 -1.41
N LYS A 312 -16.24 -16.66 -1.33
CA LYS A 312 -16.90 -16.05 -2.49
C LYS A 312 -15.96 -15.08 -3.23
N HIS A 313 -15.11 -14.31 -2.56
CA HIS A 313 -14.24 -13.31 -3.20
C HIS A 313 -12.89 -13.86 -3.68
N VAL A 314 -12.35 -14.88 -3.04
CA VAL A 314 -11.05 -15.49 -3.33
C VAL A 314 -11.17 -16.59 -4.39
N ALA A 315 -12.27 -17.37 -4.41
CA ALA A 315 -12.56 -18.27 -5.53
C ALA A 315 -12.64 -17.52 -6.86
N LEU A 316 -13.21 -16.30 -6.84
CA LEU A 316 -13.21 -15.40 -8.00
C LEU A 316 -11.82 -14.97 -8.40
N LEU A 317 -11.02 -14.45 -7.46
CA LEU A 317 -9.67 -13.96 -7.74
C LEU A 317 -8.75 -15.08 -8.27
N ARG A 318 -8.89 -16.31 -7.78
CA ARG A 318 -8.14 -17.49 -8.27
C ARG A 318 -8.42 -17.79 -9.74
N GLU A 319 -9.70 -17.80 -10.12
CA GLU A 319 -10.11 -18.10 -11.49
C GLU A 319 -9.82 -16.93 -12.44
N PHE A 320 -9.82 -15.68 -11.96
CA PHE A 320 -9.36 -14.51 -12.72
C PHE A 320 -7.86 -14.49 -13.00
N VAL A 321 -7.04 -14.97 -12.06
CA VAL A 321 -5.58 -15.10 -12.28
C VAL A 321 -5.27 -16.15 -13.33
N ILE A 322 -5.96 -17.30 -13.30
CA ILE A 322 -5.81 -18.35 -14.32
C ILE A 322 -6.33 -17.87 -15.68
N LEU A 323 -7.50 -17.22 -15.73
CA LEU A 323 -8.01 -16.60 -16.96
C LEU A 323 -7.03 -15.55 -17.50
N GLY A 324 -6.41 -14.75 -16.62
CA GLY A 324 -5.39 -13.77 -17.00
C GLY A 324 -4.14 -14.40 -17.60
N GLN A 325 -3.72 -15.57 -17.11
CA GLN A 325 -2.61 -16.35 -17.69
C GLN A 325 -2.99 -16.95 -19.04
N ASP A 326 -4.14 -17.62 -19.15
CA ASP A 326 -4.64 -18.21 -20.39
C ASP A 326 -4.83 -17.13 -21.48
N LEU A 327 -5.26 -15.93 -21.10
CA LEU A 327 -5.35 -14.75 -21.97
C LEU A 327 -3.98 -14.27 -22.45
N VAL A 328 -3.01 -14.18 -21.53
CA VAL A 328 -1.64 -13.74 -21.84
C VAL A 328 -0.95 -14.75 -22.76
N ASP A 329 -1.16 -16.05 -22.55
CA ASP A 329 -0.68 -17.11 -23.44
C ASP A 329 -1.40 -17.08 -24.79
N GLY A 330 -2.70 -16.78 -24.80
CA GLY A 330 -3.48 -16.53 -26.00
C GLY A 330 -3.00 -15.32 -26.83
N MET A 331 -2.47 -14.27 -26.18
CA MET A 331 -1.82 -13.14 -26.85
C MET A 331 -0.39 -13.49 -27.29
N ALA A 332 0.33 -14.28 -26.50
CA ALA A 332 1.69 -14.74 -26.80
C ALA A 332 1.75 -15.74 -27.96
N SER A 333 0.67 -16.50 -28.19
CA SER A 333 0.54 -17.47 -29.28
C SER A 333 0.23 -16.83 -30.64
N ALA A 334 -0.13 -15.55 -30.68
CA ALA A 334 -0.21 -14.82 -31.94
C ALA A 334 1.19 -14.73 -32.56
N GLY A 335 1.30 -15.14 -33.82
CA GLY A 335 2.58 -15.14 -34.54
C GLY A 335 3.23 -13.76 -34.62
N LEU A 336 4.57 -13.73 -34.70
CA LEU A 336 5.33 -12.49 -34.84
C LEU A 336 5.04 -11.83 -36.19
N ARG A 337 4.82 -10.51 -36.17
CA ARG A 337 4.61 -9.69 -37.36
C ARG A 337 5.92 -9.03 -37.75
N TYR A 338 6.43 -9.41 -38.91
CA TYR A 338 7.70 -8.87 -39.45
C TYR A 338 7.53 -7.61 -40.31
N GLN A 339 6.28 -7.27 -40.61
CA GLN A 339 5.88 -6.13 -41.43
C GLN A 339 4.45 -5.72 -41.04
N SER A 340 4.11 -4.45 -41.25
CA SER A 340 2.75 -3.92 -41.03
C SER A 340 2.28 -3.16 -42.28
N SER A 341 1.12 -3.54 -42.80
CA SER A 341 0.37 -2.81 -43.84
C SER A 341 -0.24 -1.51 -43.32
N LEU A 342 -0.39 -1.40 -41.99
CA LEU A 342 -1.01 -0.25 -41.32
C LEU A 342 0.01 0.83 -40.96
N LEU A 343 1.27 0.45 -40.71
CA LEU A 343 2.32 1.38 -40.34
C LEU A 343 2.56 2.50 -41.38
N PRO A 344 2.55 2.25 -42.70
CA PRO A 344 2.63 3.31 -43.71
C PRO A 344 1.49 4.35 -43.64
N LEU A 345 0.38 4.01 -42.99
CA LEU A 345 -0.82 4.85 -42.90
C LEU A 345 -0.85 5.73 -41.66
N ILE A 346 0.15 5.64 -40.76
CA ILE A 346 0.17 6.48 -39.58
C ILE A 346 0.44 7.96 -39.94
N PRO A 347 -0.06 8.92 -39.16
CA PRO A 347 0.24 10.33 -39.32
C PRO A 347 1.72 10.64 -39.10
N GLN A 348 2.27 11.64 -39.81
CA GLN A 348 3.67 12.06 -39.61
C GLN A 348 3.91 12.64 -38.22
N ASP A 349 2.89 13.24 -37.62
CA ASP A 349 2.86 13.88 -36.30
C ASP A 349 2.37 12.94 -35.18
N ALA A 350 2.31 11.62 -35.44
CA ALA A 350 1.95 10.64 -34.43
C ALA A 350 2.85 10.75 -33.18
N VAL A 351 2.22 10.75 -32.01
CA VAL A 351 2.89 10.78 -30.69
C VAL A 351 2.75 9.47 -29.93
N PHE A 352 1.76 8.65 -30.29
CA PHE A 352 1.52 7.34 -29.71
C PHE A 352 1.11 6.36 -30.80
N TYR A 353 1.60 5.12 -30.70
CA TYR A 353 1.26 4.02 -31.58
C TYR A 353 1.11 2.73 -30.76
N ALA A 354 0.02 2.02 -30.96
CA ALA A 354 -0.23 0.73 -30.35
C ALA A 354 -0.64 -0.26 -31.44
N ALA A 355 -0.03 -1.44 -31.47
CA ALA A 355 -0.39 -2.49 -32.41
C ALA A 355 -0.64 -3.80 -31.69
N PHE A 356 -1.79 -4.39 -32.00
CA PHE A 356 -2.31 -5.58 -31.34
C PHE A 356 -2.51 -6.68 -32.37
N PRO A 357 -2.11 -7.93 -32.08
CA PRO A 357 -2.54 -9.04 -32.90
C PRO A 357 -4.04 -9.25 -32.75
N ASN A 358 -4.69 -9.73 -33.81
CA ASN A 358 -6.07 -10.18 -33.71
C ASN A 358 -6.13 -11.50 -32.93
N VAL A 359 -6.50 -11.42 -31.66
CA VAL A 359 -6.56 -12.55 -30.71
C VAL A 359 -7.97 -13.09 -30.56
N THR A 360 -8.88 -12.79 -31.48
CA THR A 360 -10.30 -13.14 -31.37
C THR A 360 -10.53 -14.64 -31.13
N ASP A 361 -9.77 -15.48 -31.81
CA ASP A 361 -9.90 -16.94 -31.70
C ASP A 361 -9.32 -17.47 -30.38
N SER A 362 -8.14 -16.99 -29.96
CA SER A 362 -7.50 -17.42 -28.71
C SER A 362 -8.23 -16.89 -27.47
N PHE A 363 -8.67 -15.63 -27.51
CA PHE A 363 -9.57 -15.04 -26.51
C PHE A 363 -10.90 -15.79 -26.45
N GLY A 364 -11.42 -16.20 -27.61
CA GLY A 364 -12.62 -17.02 -27.69
C GLY A 364 -12.47 -18.33 -26.91
N GLN A 365 -11.42 -19.09 -27.21
CA GLN A 365 -11.14 -20.35 -26.53
C GLN A 365 -10.92 -20.19 -25.02
N ALA A 366 -10.17 -19.16 -24.59
CA ALA A 366 -9.97 -18.87 -23.16
C ALA A 366 -11.29 -18.55 -22.45
N TYR A 367 -12.17 -17.79 -23.10
CA TYR A 367 -13.50 -17.50 -22.56
C TYR A 367 -14.40 -18.73 -22.50
N ASP A 368 -14.37 -19.61 -23.51
CA ASP A 368 -15.15 -20.85 -23.52
C ASP A 368 -14.67 -21.79 -22.39
N ALA A 369 -13.36 -21.88 -22.16
CA ALA A 369 -12.78 -22.62 -21.04
C ALA A 369 -13.20 -22.04 -19.68
N PHE A 370 -13.20 -20.71 -19.54
CA PHE A 370 -13.74 -20.05 -18.35
C PHE A 370 -15.23 -20.32 -18.15
N ARG A 371 -16.04 -20.26 -19.22
CA ARG A 371 -17.48 -20.58 -19.15
C ARG A 371 -17.73 -22.02 -18.71
N GLN A 372 -16.91 -22.96 -19.17
CA GLN A 372 -16.97 -24.33 -18.70
C GLN A 372 -16.73 -24.40 -17.19
N ARG A 373 -15.70 -23.71 -16.67
CA ARG A 373 -15.43 -23.64 -15.23
C ARG A 373 -16.52 -22.92 -14.43
N VAL A 374 -17.12 -21.86 -14.98
CA VAL A 374 -18.29 -21.18 -14.40
C VAL A 374 -19.46 -22.15 -14.25
N ASN A 375 -19.71 -23.00 -15.24
CA ASN A 375 -20.78 -24.00 -15.17
C ASN A 375 -20.45 -25.15 -14.19
N GLU A 376 -19.17 -25.48 -14.02
CA GLU A 376 -18.70 -26.54 -13.12
C GLU A 376 -18.61 -26.09 -11.65
N ASN A 377 -18.45 -24.78 -11.38
CA ASN A 377 -18.36 -24.23 -10.02
C ASN A 377 -19.64 -23.44 -9.64
N PRO A 378 -20.48 -23.96 -8.72
CA PRO A 378 -21.75 -23.34 -8.33
C PRO A 378 -21.61 -21.93 -7.74
N GLU A 379 -20.53 -21.64 -7.01
CA GLU A 379 -20.28 -20.33 -6.39
C GLU A 379 -19.89 -19.29 -7.45
N LEU A 380 -19.05 -19.70 -8.40
CA LEU A 380 -18.64 -18.89 -9.55
C LEU A 380 -19.84 -18.61 -10.47
N SER A 381 -20.71 -19.59 -10.70
CA SER A 381 -21.96 -19.43 -11.44
C SER A 381 -22.90 -18.42 -10.77
N ALA A 382 -23.08 -18.49 -9.45
CA ALA A 382 -23.96 -17.58 -8.72
C ALA A 382 -23.44 -16.13 -8.77
N TRP A 383 -22.13 -15.93 -8.62
CA TRP A 383 -21.51 -14.61 -8.77
C TRP A 383 -21.61 -14.07 -10.20
N TRP A 384 -21.35 -14.91 -11.21
CA TRP A 384 -21.41 -14.51 -12.63
C TRP A 384 -22.83 -14.06 -13.01
N GLN A 385 -23.86 -14.77 -12.53
CA GLN A 385 -25.25 -14.41 -12.72
C GLN A 385 -25.65 -13.11 -12.00
N GLU A 386 -25.10 -12.84 -10.81
CA GLU A 386 -25.32 -11.60 -10.06
C GLU A 386 -24.68 -10.38 -10.77
N LYS A 387 -23.51 -10.55 -11.42
CA LYS A 387 -22.80 -9.47 -12.14
C LYS A 387 -23.30 -9.18 -13.55
N ASN A 388 -23.77 -10.21 -14.27
CA ASN A 388 -24.35 -10.04 -15.60
C ASN A 388 -25.78 -9.46 -15.59
N GLN A 389 -26.31 -9.09 -14.42
CA GLN A 389 -27.59 -8.37 -14.26
C GLN A 389 -27.42 -6.84 -14.15
N SER A 390 -26.23 -6.29 -14.43
CA SER A 390 -25.97 -4.85 -14.33
C SER A 390 -26.83 -4.01 -15.31
N ASP A 391 -27.30 -2.84 -14.86
CA ASP A 391 -28.03 -1.79 -15.63
C ASP A 391 -27.21 -1.21 -16.83
N SER A 392 -26.05 -1.77 -17.18
CA SER A 392 -25.23 -1.33 -18.31
C SER A 392 -25.76 -1.92 -19.61
N ASP A 393 -25.94 -1.09 -20.64
CA ASP A 393 -26.42 -1.48 -21.99
C ASP A 393 -25.54 -2.53 -22.73
N LEU A 394 -24.41 -2.96 -22.17
CA LEU A 394 -23.54 -3.96 -22.77
C LEU A 394 -22.96 -4.91 -21.71
N THR A 395 -23.45 -6.15 -21.67
CA THR A 395 -22.93 -7.21 -20.80
C THR A 395 -21.55 -7.72 -21.29
N PRO A 396 -20.73 -8.35 -20.43
CA PRO A 396 -19.48 -8.99 -20.85
C PRO A 396 -19.69 -10.04 -21.96
N GLU A 397 -20.79 -10.78 -21.91
CA GLU A 397 -21.18 -11.75 -22.93
C GLU A 397 -21.45 -11.08 -24.28
N GLU A 398 -22.18 -9.96 -24.28
CA GLU A 398 -22.42 -9.17 -25.49
C GLU A 398 -21.14 -8.51 -26.00
N ALA A 399 -20.26 -8.02 -25.12
CA ALA A 399 -18.96 -7.46 -25.49
C ALA A 399 -18.08 -8.50 -26.21
N ILE A 400 -18.04 -9.72 -25.69
CA ILE A 400 -17.26 -10.83 -26.25
C ILE A 400 -17.89 -11.35 -27.54
N ALA A 401 -19.21 -11.51 -27.57
CA ALA A 401 -19.93 -11.90 -28.78
C ALA A 401 -19.73 -10.85 -29.89
N ARG A 402 -19.70 -9.56 -29.55
CA ARG A 402 -19.40 -8.46 -30.46
C ARG A 402 -17.95 -8.49 -30.93
N LEU A 403 -17.00 -8.72 -30.02
CA LEU A 403 -15.58 -8.89 -30.35
C LEU A 403 -15.37 -10.07 -31.30
N ARG A 404 -16.00 -11.23 -31.06
CA ARG A 404 -15.98 -12.38 -31.97
C ARG A 404 -16.60 -12.07 -33.32
N ARG A 405 -17.79 -11.45 -33.32
CA ARG A 405 -18.54 -11.11 -34.54
C ARG A 405 -17.77 -10.17 -35.46
N VAL A 406 -17.09 -9.17 -34.90
CA VAL A 406 -16.28 -8.21 -35.67
C VAL A 406 -14.91 -8.79 -35.99
N GLY A 407 -14.24 -9.35 -34.98
CA GLY A 407 -12.88 -9.87 -35.07
C GLY A 407 -12.70 -11.01 -36.06
N GLN A 408 -13.74 -11.82 -36.29
CA GLN A 408 -13.74 -12.85 -37.33
C GLN A 408 -13.72 -12.31 -38.76
N TYR A 409 -13.80 -11.00 -38.99
CA TYR A 409 -13.67 -10.36 -40.31
C TYR A 409 -12.42 -9.46 -40.42
N LEU A 410 -11.70 -9.28 -39.31
CA LEU A 410 -10.44 -8.57 -39.27
C LEU A 410 -9.27 -9.50 -39.65
N GLY A 411 -8.21 -8.90 -40.18
CA GLY A 411 -6.92 -9.55 -40.46
C GLY A 411 -6.13 -9.78 -39.17
N GLN A 412 -4.80 -9.83 -39.28
CA GLN A 412 -3.92 -10.18 -38.16
C GLN A 412 -3.55 -8.97 -37.30
N GLU A 413 -3.77 -7.75 -37.76
CA GLU A 413 -3.32 -6.53 -37.09
C GLU A 413 -4.43 -5.49 -36.91
N ILE A 414 -4.43 -4.91 -35.71
CA ILE A 414 -5.17 -3.70 -35.36
C ILE A 414 -4.14 -2.72 -34.82
N ALA A 415 -4.09 -1.51 -35.38
CA ALA A 415 -3.23 -0.44 -34.93
C ALA A 415 -4.06 0.77 -34.46
N VAL A 416 -3.62 1.42 -33.40
CA VAL A 416 -4.19 2.65 -32.87
C VAL A 416 -3.08 3.67 -32.81
N THR A 417 -3.31 4.84 -33.37
CA THR A 417 -2.37 5.96 -33.33
C THR A 417 -3.07 7.20 -32.82
N VAL A 418 -2.32 8.01 -32.06
CA VAL A 418 -2.79 9.32 -31.58
C VAL A 418 -1.87 10.38 -32.15
N THR A 419 -2.46 11.47 -32.63
CA THR A 419 -1.75 12.68 -33.06
C THR A 419 -1.91 13.80 -32.04
N GLY A 420 -0.95 14.73 -32.04
CA GLY A 420 -1.08 16.01 -31.36
C GLY A 420 -0.67 16.03 -29.88
N GLY A 421 -0.06 17.16 -29.48
CA GLY A 421 0.27 17.55 -28.10
C GLY A 421 -0.54 18.75 -27.59
N ASP A 422 -1.56 19.21 -28.34
CA ASP A 422 -2.45 20.34 -28.03
C ASP A 422 -3.94 19.96 -28.20
N SER A 423 -4.86 20.94 -28.09
CA SER A 423 -6.32 20.80 -28.08
C SER A 423 -6.96 20.09 -29.29
N ASN A 424 -6.19 19.72 -30.32
CA ASN A 424 -6.65 19.03 -31.53
C ASN A 424 -6.07 17.60 -31.62
N SER A 425 -5.97 16.89 -30.49
CA SER A 425 -5.56 15.48 -30.49
C SER A 425 -6.57 14.61 -31.22
N SER A 426 -6.13 13.80 -32.18
CA SER A 426 -7.03 12.88 -32.89
C SER A 426 -6.61 11.43 -32.71
N VAL A 427 -7.60 10.55 -32.62
CA VAL A 427 -7.38 9.10 -32.57
C VAL A 427 -7.68 8.52 -33.93
N LEU A 428 -6.77 7.70 -34.45
CA LEU A 428 -6.97 6.91 -35.66
C LEU A 428 -6.78 5.43 -35.32
N ILE A 429 -7.81 4.65 -35.58
CA ILE A 429 -7.80 3.19 -35.49
C ILE A 429 -7.73 2.65 -36.91
N LEU A 430 -6.78 1.76 -37.15
CA LEU A 430 -6.58 1.05 -38.40
C LEU A 430 -6.71 -0.45 -38.12
N ALA A 431 -7.33 -1.19 -39.02
CA ALA A 431 -7.35 -2.64 -38.93
C ALA A 431 -7.23 -3.24 -40.32
N ASP A 432 -6.45 -4.31 -40.43
CA ASP A 432 -6.52 -5.17 -41.60
C ASP A 432 -7.89 -5.83 -41.66
N VAL A 433 -8.42 -6.00 -42.88
CA VAL A 433 -9.74 -6.59 -43.10
C VAL A 433 -9.60 -7.74 -44.08
N LYS A 434 -10.07 -8.93 -43.69
CA LYS A 434 -10.10 -10.11 -44.59
C LYS A 434 -11.40 -10.23 -45.37
N ASP A 435 -12.51 -9.72 -44.82
CA ASP A 435 -13.81 -9.66 -45.49
C ASP A 435 -14.52 -8.33 -45.20
N ASN A 436 -14.46 -7.44 -46.19
CA ASN A 436 -15.05 -6.11 -46.12
C ASN A 436 -16.57 -6.14 -45.99
N ASN A 437 -17.25 -7.02 -46.73
CA ASN A 437 -18.71 -7.06 -46.73
C ASN A 437 -19.21 -7.62 -45.40
N GLY A 438 -18.60 -8.72 -44.94
CA GLY A 438 -18.87 -9.30 -43.63
C GLY A 438 -18.65 -8.30 -42.49
N LEU A 439 -17.55 -7.55 -42.52
CA LEU A 439 -17.25 -6.52 -41.52
C LEU A 439 -18.26 -5.36 -41.53
N ARG A 440 -18.63 -4.87 -42.73
CA ARG A 440 -19.62 -3.79 -42.85
C ARG A 440 -20.97 -4.21 -42.30
N SER A 441 -21.43 -5.42 -42.63
CA SER A 441 -22.66 -5.97 -42.07
C SER A 441 -22.57 -6.20 -40.56
N ALA A 442 -21.43 -6.68 -40.05
CA ALA A 442 -21.24 -6.93 -38.62
C ALA A 442 -21.31 -5.67 -37.76
N LEU A 443 -20.82 -4.54 -38.28
CA LEU A 443 -20.80 -3.24 -37.61
C LEU A 443 -22.06 -2.39 -37.87
N GLN A 444 -22.94 -2.82 -38.77
CA GLN A 444 -24.09 -2.02 -39.19
C GLN A 444 -25.09 -1.78 -38.05
N ASP A 445 -25.46 -2.83 -37.32
CA ASP A 445 -26.35 -2.74 -36.16
C ASP A 445 -25.72 -1.94 -35.03
N ASP A 446 -24.41 -2.07 -34.86
CA ASP A 446 -23.63 -1.37 -33.84
C ASP A 446 -23.60 0.14 -34.07
N ILE A 447 -23.36 0.56 -35.32
CA ILE A 447 -23.39 1.97 -35.73
C ILE A 447 -24.81 2.53 -35.63
N ALA A 448 -25.81 1.75 -36.03
CA ALA A 448 -27.22 2.13 -35.90
C ALA A 448 -27.62 2.33 -34.42
N LYS A 449 -27.18 1.44 -33.53
CA LYS A 449 -27.39 1.59 -32.07
C LYS A 449 -26.72 2.83 -31.52
N LEU A 450 -25.45 3.09 -31.87
CA LEU A 450 -24.73 4.29 -31.42
C LEU A 450 -25.47 5.57 -31.84
N ASN A 451 -25.96 5.62 -33.08
CA ASN A 451 -26.75 6.75 -33.57
C ASN A 451 -28.17 6.83 -32.98
N GLY A 452 -28.68 5.74 -32.39
CA GLY A 452 -29.98 5.69 -31.72
C GLY A 452 -29.95 6.17 -30.26
N MET A 453 -28.76 6.39 -29.69
CA MET A 453 -28.57 6.82 -28.29
C MET A 453 -28.66 8.35 -28.11
N GLY A 454 -28.77 9.15 -29.17
CA GLY A 454 -28.91 10.60 -29.09
C GLY A 454 -29.50 11.25 -30.35
N ASP A 455 -29.77 12.55 -30.31
CA ASP A 455 -30.40 13.32 -31.42
C ASP A 455 -29.45 13.59 -32.61
N ARG A 456 -28.22 13.07 -32.58
CA ARG A 456 -27.16 13.31 -33.58
C ARG A 456 -26.49 12.00 -33.99
N GLN A 457 -26.04 11.94 -35.25
CA GLN A 457 -25.21 10.83 -35.71
C GLN A 457 -23.79 10.94 -35.11
N VAL A 458 -23.46 10.00 -34.22
CA VAL A 458 -22.16 9.89 -33.54
C VAL A 458 -21.26 8.83 -34.19
N ALA A 459 -21.75 8.09 -35.18
CA ALA A 459 -20.96 7.14 -35.98
C ALA A 459 -21.46 7.11 -37.43
N VAL A 460 -20.58 7.38 -38.41
CA VAL A 460 -20.98 7.54 -39.82
C VAL A 460 -20.06 6.74 -40.73
N TRP A 461 -20.66 5.96 -41.65
CA TRP A 461 -19.94 5.35 -42.76
C TRP A 461 -19.54 6.41 -43.78
N VAL A 462 -18.27 6.44 -44.14
CA VAL A 462 -17.72 7.33 -45.16
C VAL A 462 -17.51 6.53 -46.43
N ASP A 463 -18.38 6.74 -47.43
CA ASP A 463 -18.22 6.10 -48.74
C ASP A 463 -17.29 6.92 -49.67
N ASN A 464 -17.28 8.25 -49.53
CA ASN A 464 -16.39 9.14 -50.28
C ASN A 464 -15.69 10.16 -49.35
N PRO A 465 -14.44 9.87 -48.91
CA PRO A 465 -13.67 10.77 -48.03
C PRO A 465 -13.46 12.18 -48.58
N ALA A 466 -13.39 12.36 -49.91
CA ALA A 466 -13.16 13.67 -50.53
C ALA A 466 -14.32 14.67 -50.31
N GLN A 467 -15.49 14.19 -49.88
CA GLN A 467 -16.67 15.02 -49.60
C GLN A 467 -16.77 15.43 -48.12
N LEU A 468 -15.87 14.95 -47.26
CA LEU A 468 -15.83 15.39 -45.86
C LEU A 468 -15.30 16.83 -45.77
N THR A 469 -15.93 17.67 -44.95
CA THR A 469 -15.49 19.06 -44.74
C THR A 469 -14.52 19.11 -43.55
N PRO A 470 -13.23 19.46 -43.75
CA PRO A 470 -12.28 19.63 -42.65
C PRO A 470 -12.71 20.80 -41.76
N GLY A 471 -12.67 20.64 -40.43
CA GLY A 471 -12.90 21.73 -39.47
C GLY A 471 -14.29 21.80 -38.82
N ASN A 472 -15.24 20.97 -39.24
CA ASN A 472 -16.38 20.62 -38.39
C ASN A 472 -16.01 19.33 -37.64
N GLU A 473 -15.35 19.45 -36.50
CA GLU A 473 -15.22 18.34 -35.55
C GLU A 473 -16.64 17.99 -35.08
N THR A 474 -17.33 17.13 -35.82
CA THR A 474 -18.53 16.48 -35.33
C THR A 474 -18.14 15.65 -34.11
N GLU A 475 -18.99 15.64 -33.09
CA GLU A 475 -18.91 14.79 -31.89
C GLU A 475 -19.07 13.28 -32.24
N GLY A 476 -18.56 12.80 -33.38
CA GLY A 476 -18.81 11.47 -33.93
C GLY A 476 -17.62 10.85 -34.66
N LEU A 477 -17.66 9.53 -34.80
CA LEU A 477 -16.64 8.67 -35.40
C LEU A 477 -16.94 8.41 -36.88
N PHE A 478 -15.95 8.64 -37.75
CA PHE A 478 -16.00 8.33 -39.16
C PHE A 478 -15.43 6.93 -39.42
N PHE A 479 -16.21 6.07 -40.06
CA PHE A 479 -15.81 4.71 -40.45
C PHE A 479 -15.57 4.68 -41.96
N TYR A 480 -14.32 4.53 -42.37
CA TYR A 480 -13.92 4.40 -43.75
C TYR A 480 -13.43 2.98 -44.03
N LEU A 481 -14.06 2.31 -44.98
CA LEU A 481 -13.75 0.94 -45.36
C LEU A 481 -13.38 0.88 -46.83
N LYS A 482 -12.16 0.41 -47.12
CA LYS A 482 -11.68 0.10 -48.48
C LYS A 482 -11.15 -1.34 -48.51
N PRO A 483 -10.99 -1.97 -49.70
CA PRO A 483 -10.54 -3.36 -49.77
C PRO A 483 -9.29 -3.61 -48.91
N GLY A 484 -9.39 -4.52 -47.95
CA GLY A 484 -8.29 -4.87 -47.04
C GLY A 484 -8.07 -3.96 -45.83
N LEU A 485 -8.75 -2.82 -45.70
CA LEU A 485 -8.49 -1.83 -44.64
C LEU A 485 -9.77 -1.21 -44.08
N LEU A 486 -9.88 -1.19 -42.75
CA LEU A 486 -10.78 -0.32 -42.00
C LEU A 486 -9.96 0.82 -41.37
N ALA A 487 -10.44 2.04 -41.51
CA ALA A 487 -9.95 3.21 -40.79
C ALA A 487 -11.11 3.87 -40.02
N VAL A 488 -10.90 4.15 -38.74
CA VAL A 488 -11.87 4.82 -37.87
C VAL A 488 -11.20 6.00 -37.18
N SER A 489 -11.78 7.19 -37.29
CA SER A 489 -11.26 8.38 -36.60
C SER A 489 -12.36 9.36 -36.26
N SER A 490 -12.16 10.15 -35.21
CA SER A 490 -12.96 11.37 -34.96
C SER A 490 -12.59 12.52 -35.90
N SER A 491 -11.47 12.42 -36.63
CA SER A 491 -10.99 13.46 -37.55
C SER A 491 -11.31 13.11 -39.00
N ALA A 492 -12.12 13.97 -39.63
CA ALA A 492 -12.38 13.90 -41.07
C ALA A 492 -11.09 14.04 -41.90
N ALA A 493 -10.16 14.89 -41.44
CA ALA A 493 -8.87 15.09 -42.10
C ALA A 493 -8.02 13.81 -42.06
N GLU A 494 -8.05 13.05 -40.96
CA GLU A 494 -7.35 11.76 -40.86
C GLU A 494 -7.91 10.72 -41.83
N ILE A 495 -9.23 10.64 -41.95
CA ILE A 495 -9.88 9.73 -42.92
C ILE A 495 -9.51 10.11 -44.36
N GLN A 496 -9.52 11.40 -44.69
CA GLN A 496 -9.08 11.89 -46.01
C GLN A 496 -7.62 11.54 -46.30
N ARG A 497 -6.74 11.72 -45.31
CA ARG A 497 -5.33 11.36 -45.42
C ARG A 497 -5.15 9.87 -45.69
N VAL A 498 -5.82 8.99 -44.93
CA VAL A 498 -5.76 7.54 -45.12
C VAL A 498 -6.33 7.10 -46.48
N ALA A 499 -7.32 7.82 -47.00
CA ALA A 499 -7.92 7.53 -48.31
C ALA A 499 -6.93 7.75 -49.46
N VAL A 500 -6.08 8.78 -49.37
CA VAL A 500 -5.08 9.11 -50.41
C VAL A 500 -3.67 8.60 -50.10
N ALA A 501 -3.43 8.07 -48.90
CA ALA A 501 -2.12 7.60 -48.48
C ALA A 501 -1.61 6.43 -49.33
N ASN A 502 -0.34 6.53 -49.73
CA ASN A 502 0.36 5.49 -50.46
C ASN A 502 1.02 4.51 -49.47
N VAL A 503 0.49 3.29 -49.40
CA VAL A 503 1.00 2.23 -48.52
C VAL A 503 2.42 1.75 -48.85
N ALA A 504 2.99 2.18 -49.99
CA ALA A 504 4.36 1.84 -50.37
C ALA A 504 5.43 2.65 -49.62
N ASN A 505 5.07 3.80 -49.03
CA ASN A 505 6.03 4.72 -48.40
C ASN A 505 5.75 4.87 -46.91
N LEU A 506 6.77 4.68 -46.09
CA LEU A 506 6.72 4.97 -44.66
C LEU A 506 6.73 6.49 -44.42
N PRO A 507 6.00 7.02 -43.42
CA PRO A 507 6.13 8.41 -43.00
C PRO A 507 7.58 8.75 -42.66
N SER A 508 8.07 9.90 -43.13
CA SER A 508 9.41 10.42 -42.81
C SER A 508 9.45 10.97 -41.39
N SER A 509 9.50 10.08 -40.39
CA SER A 509 9.73 10.44 -38.99
C SER A 509 10.63 9.42 -38.29
N PRO A 510 11.50 9.86 -37.35
CA PRO A 510 12.31 8.93 -36.54
C PRO A 510 11.44 7.91 -35.79
N PHE A 511 10.22 8.31 -35.41
CA PHE A 511 9.25 7.43 -34.76
C PHE A 511 8.77 6.31 -35.68
N ALA A 512 8.39 6.62 -36.92
CA ALA A 512 7.98 5.62 -37.89
C ALA A 512 9.13 4.69 -38.28
N GLU A 513 10.34 5.22 -38.49
CA GLU A 513 11.55 4.44 -38.77
C GLU A 513 11.86 3.44 -37.64
N ARG A 514 11.75 3.88 -36.38
CA ARG A 514 11.93 3.00 -35.23
C ARG A 514 10.88 1.91 -35.19
N LEU A 515 9.60 2.25 -35.38
CA LEU A 515 8.52 1.26 -35.42
C LEU A 515 8.77 0.22 -36.51
N ALA A 516 9.20 0.64 -37.70
CA ALA A 516 9.53 -0.26 -38.80
C ALA A 516 10.68 -1.22 -38.42
N LYS A 517 11.69 -0.75 -37.68
CA LYS A 517 12.74 -1.60 -37.12
C LYS A 517 12.19 -2.61 -36.12
N THR A 518 11.28 -2.21 -35.22
CA THR A 518 10.63 -3.12 -34.27
C THR A 518 9.84 -4.22 -35.00
N TYR A 519 9.12 -3.88 -36.07
CA TYR A 519 8.48 -4.87 -36.92
C TYR A 519 9.50 -5.82 -37.56
N ALA A 520 10.60 -5.31 -38.11
CA ALA A 520 11.64 -6.16 -38.70
C ALA A 520 12.27 -7.15 -37.69
N GLU A 521 12.28 -6.81 -36.39
CA GLU A 521 12.70 -7.68 -35.28
C GLU A 521 11.64 -8.71 -34.84
N GLY A 522 10.43 -8.66 -35.43
CA GLY A 522 9.30 -9.53 -35.14
C GLY A 522 8.41 -8.98 -34.01
N ALA A 523 7.45 -8.13 -34.37
CA ALA A 523 6.55 -7.50 -33.41
C ALA A 523 5.43 -8.46 -32.96
N GLY A 524 5.34 -8.70 -31.65
CA GLY A 524 4.17 -9.28 -31.01
C GLY A 524 3.14 -8.20 -30.70
N TRP A 525 2.76 -8.04 -29.43
CA TRP A 525 2.09 -6.83 -28.97
C TRP A 525 3.09 -5.67 -28.85
N LEU A 526 2.68 -4.47 -29.25
CA LEU A 526 3.56 -3.30 -29.31
C LEU A 526 2.83 -2.05 -28.83
N LEU A 527 3.43 -1.30 -27.92
CA LEU A 527 3.13 0.09 -27.61
C LEU A 527 4.37 0.94 -27.84
N ALA A 528 4.17 2.13 -28.35
CA ALA A 528 5.25 3.09 -28.55
C ALA A 528 4.75 4.52 -28.35
N ALA A 529 5.64 5.37 -27.86
CA ALA A 529 5.42 6.79 -27.71
C ALA A 529 6.63 7.58 -28.21
N ASP A 530 6.37 8.67 -28.93
CA ASP A 530 7.35 9.69 -29.29
C ASP A 530 7.50 10.66 -28.12
N MET A 531 8.42 10.31 -27.22
CA MET A 531 8.67 11.09 -26.00
C MET A 531 9.18 12.47 -26.33
N GLN A 532 9.99 12.62 -27.38
CA GLN A 532 10.55 13.89 -27.81
C GLN A 532 9.46 14.92 -28.10
N ARG A 533 8.37 14.49 -28.77
CA ARG A 533 7.22 15.35 -29.03
C ARG A 533 6.35 15.59 -27.80
N LEU A 534 6.21 14.59 -26.93
CA LEU A 534 5.39 14.69 -25.71
C LEU A 534 5.99 15.63 -24.65
N ILE A 535 7.32 15.68 -24.56
CA ILE A 535 8.05 16.48 -23.55
C ILE A 535 8.56 17.82 -24.09
N ALA A 536 8.38 18.10 -25.39
CA ALA A 536 8.83 19.35 -25.99
C ALA A 536 8.23 20.55 -25.24
N PRO A 537 9.04 21.53 -24.80
CA PRO A 537 8.56 22.62 -23.97
C PRO A 537 7.48 23.43 -24.71
N LYS A 538 6.32 23.58 -24.07
CA LYS A 538 5.25 24.46 -24.55
C LYS A 538 5.69 25.91 -24.37
N ALA A 539 5.68 26.68 -25.46
CA ALA A 539 6.31 28.00 -25.57
C ALA A 539 5.72 29.15 -24.71
N VAL A 540 5.01 28.89 -23.59
CA VAL A 540 4.25 29.95 -22.90
C VAL A 540 4.36 29.99 -21.36
N ALA A 541 4.92 29.00 -20.65
CA ALA A 541 5.10 29.17 -19.19
C ALA A 541 6.18 28.25 -18.61
N GLU A 542 7.00 28.82 -17.71
CA GLU A 542 7.91 28.13 -16.76
C GLU A 542 9.38 27.97 -17.19
N GLU A 543 10.09 29.09 -17.38
CA GLU A 543 11.56 29.14 -17.50
C GLU A 543 12.29 28.43 -16.33
N GLN A 544 11.72 28.41 -15.11
CA GLN A 544 12.33 27.75 -13.94
C GLN A 544 12.12 26.22 -13.89
N LYS A 545 11.10 25.65 -14.53
CA LYS A 545 10.91 24.17 -14.58
C LYS A 545 11.69 23.50 -15.70
N SER A 546 12.11 24.27 -16.70
CA SER A 546 12.91 23.77 -17.82
C SER A 546 14.31 23.35 -17.38
N GLU A 547 14.95 24.08 -16.47
CA GLU A 547 16.34 23.84 -16.07
C GLU A 547 16.52 22.55 -15.26
N VAL A 548 15.66 22.29 -14.27
CA VAL A 548 15.70 21.03 -13.49
C VAL A 548 15.38 19.83 -14.38
N THR A 549 14.39 19.95 -15.28
CA THR A 549 14.02 18.86 -16.20
C THR A 549 15.17 18.52 -17.17
N GLU A 550 15.92 19.54 -17.60
CA GLU A 550 17.12 19.38 -18.42
C GLU A 550 18.30 18.77 -17.64
N GLN A 551 18.54 19.22 -16.40
CA GLN A 551 19.58 18.66 -15.54
C GLN A 551 19.34 17.18 -15.20
N LEU A 552 18.07 16.78 -15.02
CA LEU A 552 17.68 15.38 -14.82
C LEU A 552 17.81 14.52 -16.09
N GLY A 553 18.10 15.13 -17.25
CA GLY A 553 18.23 14.44 -18.54
C GLY A 553 16.90 13.99 -19.13
N LEU A 554 15.77 14.46 -18.60
CA LEU A 554 14.44 14.03 -19.04
C LEU A 554 14.07 14.61 -20.40
N THR A 555 14.64 15.76 -20.79
CA THR A 555 14.44 16.40 -22.10
C THR A 555 15.07 15.63 -23.26
N ASP A 556 15.93 14.65 -22.97
CA ASP A 556 16.62 13.87 -23.98
C ASP A 556 15.85 12.63 -24.43
N PHE A 557 14.73 12.30 -23.77
CA PHE A 557 13.93 11.14 -24.14
C PHE A 557 13.46 11.25 -25.60
N GLN A 558 13.80 10.24 -26.39
CA GLN A 558 13.43 10.16 -27.79
C GLN A 558 12.16 9.33 -27.95
N GLN A 559 12.24 8.04 -27.66
CA GLN A 559 11.11 7.10 -27.84
C GLN A 559 11.05 6.12 -26.68
N LEU A 560 9.83 5.81 -26.26
CA LEU A 560 9.53 4.68 -25.39
C LEU A 560 8.85 3.61 -26.22
N ILE A 561 9.39 2.39 -26.24
CA ILE A 561 8.76 1.23 -26.87
C ILE A 561 8.59 0.15 -25.81
N VAL A 562 7.40 -0.41 -25.71
CA VAL A 562 7.10 -1.58 -24.88
C VAL A 562 6.54 -2.66 -25.80
N GLU A 563 7.18 -3.81 -25.82
CA GLU A 563 6.76 -4.95 -26.62
C GLU A 563 6.68 -6.23 -25.79
N GLN A 564 5.80 -7.12 -26.23
CA GLN A 564 5.69 -8.47 -25.69
C GLN A 564 5.54 -9.45 -26.85
N LYS A 565 6.45 -10.42 -26.92
CA LYS A 565 6.55 -11.38 -28.00
C LYS A 565 6.88 -12.78 -27.49
N SER A 566 6.47 -13.82 -28.20
CA SER A 566 6.86 -15.21 -27.89
C SER A 566 8.01 -15.65 -28.78
N VAL A 567 9.11 -16.09 -28.18
CA VAL A 567 10.30 -16.58 -28.89
C VAL A 567 10.63 -17.97 -28.35
N GLY A 568 10.61 -18.98 -29.22
CA GLY A 568 10.83 -20.37 -28.82
C GLY A 568 9.79 -20.90 -27.83
N GLY A 569 8.55 -20.42 -27.92
CA GLY A 569 7.47 -20.78 -26.99
C GLY A 569 7.55 -20.13 -25.61
N GLN A 570 8.51 -19.22 -25.41
CA GLN A 570 8.67 -18.48 -24.16
C GLN A 570 8.26 -17.02 -24.36
N LEU A 571 7.42 -16.54 -23.46
CA LEU A 571 6.99 -15.15 -23.43
C LEU A 571 8.13 -14.23 -22.98
N GLN A 572 8.45 -13.25 -23.82
CA GLN A 572 9.45 -12.22 -23.57
C GLN A 572 8.79 -10.85 -23.57
N SER A 573 9.09 -10.07 -22.54
CA SER A 573 8.69 -8.67 -22.45
C SER A 573 9.93 -7.81 -22.56
N ARG A 574 9.85 -6.73 -23.34
CA ARG A 574 10.95 -5.79 -23.54
C ARG A 574 10.41 -4.37 -23.53
N ALA A 575 11.09 -3.49 -22.80
CA ALA A 575 10.85 -2.05 -22.84
C ALA A 575 12.16 -1.34 -23.17
N VAL A 576 12.11 -0.42 -24.14
CA VAL A 576 13.27 0.37 -24.57
C VAL A 576 12.92 1.84 -24.41
N LEU A 577 13.67 2.52 -23.56
CA LEU A 577 13.69 3.99 -23.50
C LEU A 577 14.94 4.47 -24.22
N SER A 578 14.77 5.24 -25.29
CA SER A 578 15.86 5.77 -26.10
C SER A 578 16.05 7.26 -25.87
N PHE A 579 17.26 7.74 -26.13
CA PHE A 579 17.71 9.10 -25.91
C PHE A 579 18.26 9.69 -27.20
N ASN A 580 18.01 10.98 -27.44
CA ASN A 580 18.51 11.70 -28.61
C ASN A 580 20.05 11.88 -28.60
N GLN A 581 20.68 11.70 -27.44
CA GLN A 581 22.11 11.80 -27.21
C GLN A 581 22.55 10.83 -26.11
N LYS A 582 23.84 10.88 -25.74
CA LYS A 582 24.36 10.08 -24.62
C LYS A 582 23.60 10.41 -23.34
N ARG A 583 23.19 9.38 -22.59
CA ARG A 583 22.49 9.53 -21.30
C ARG A 583 23.24 10.51 -20.39
N ARG A 584 22.51 11.49 -19.84
CA ARG A 584 22.93 12.43 -18.79
C ARG A 584 21.90 12.49 -17.66
N GLY A 585 22.25 13.11 -16.53
CA GLY A 585 21.38 13.19 -15.36
C GLY A 585 21.02 11.82 -14.80
N MET A 586 19.80 11.69 -14.28
CA MET A 586 19.32 10.46 -13.63
C MET A 586 19.40 9.22 -14.51
N ALA A 587 19.17 9.38 -15.81
CA ALA A 587 19.27 8.27 -16.75
C ALA A 587 20.70 7.72 -16.82
N ALA A 588 21.73 8.56 -16.60
CA ALA A 588 23.13 8.18 -16.61
C ALA A 588 23.61 7.53 -15.31
N TRP A 589 22.82 7.59 -14.23
CA TRP A 589 23.17 6.95 -12.95
C TRP A 589 23.25 5.44 -13.05
N LEU A 590 22.51 4.83 -13.98
CA LEU A 590 22.67 3.42 -14.33
C LEU A 590 23.99 3.23 -15.11
N GLY A 591 24.88 2.41 -14.57
CA GLY A 591 26.17 2.08 -15.16
C GLY A 591 26.05 1.30 -16.47
N GLU A 592 27.18 1.13 -17.15
CA GLU A 592 27.28 0.23 -18.30
C GLU A 592 27.14 -1.24 -17.85
N ALA A 593 26.83 -2.11 -18.80
CA ALA A 593 26.67 -3.53 -18.51
C ALA A 593 28.01 -4.15 -18.07
N GLY A 594 27.99 -4.92 -16.99
CA GLY A 594 29.20 -5.50 -16.42
C GLY A 594 28.92 -6.76 -15.58
N PRO A 595 29.98 -7.36 -14.99
CA PRO A 595 29.83 -8.46 -14.05
C PRO A 595 29.20 -7.98 -12.74
N MET A 596 28.37 -8.83 -12.11
CA MET A 596 27.73 -8.55 -10.83
C MET A 596 28.18 -9.55 -9.76
N GLY A 597 29.27 -9.23 -9.04
CA GLY A 597 29.87 -10.09 -8.02
C GLY A 597 29.08 -10.12 -6.70
N THR A 598 28.25 -9.13 -6.41
CA THR A 598 27.37 -9.11 -5.23
C THR A 598 26.37 -10.27 -5.22
N LEU A 599 25.99 -10.79 -6.39
CA LEU A 599 25.10 -11.96 -6.52
C LEU A 599 25.69 -13.23 -5.89
N ASP A 600 27.01 -13.30 -5.70
CA ASP A 600 27.66 -14.41 -5.02
C ASP A 600 27.45 -14.43 -3.51
N TYR A 601 26.85 -13.39 -2.93
CA TYR A 601 26.48 -13.37 -1.51
C TYR A 601 25.02 -13.75 -1.27
N VAL A 602 24.24 -14.01 -2.32
CA VAL A 602 22.80 -14.31 -2.24
C VAL A 602 22.58 -15.78 -2.58
N SER A 603 21.71 -16.48 -1.84
CA SER A 603 21.39 -17.87 -2.16
C SER A 603 20.46 -18.03 -3.37
N PRO A 604 20.45 -19.20 -4.04
CA PRO A 604 19.42 -19.57 -5.00
C PRO A 604 17.99 -19.55 -4.43
N ASP A 605 17.85 -19.67 -3.11
CA ASP A 605 16.58 -19.69 -2.37
C ASP A 605 16.16 -18.29 -1.90
N ALA A 606 16.78 -17.24 -2.42
CA ALA A 606 16.35 -15.88 -2.12
C ALA A 606 14.93 -15.64 -2.64
N PHE A 607 14.10 -14.99 -1.83
CA PHE A 607 12.76 -14.56 -2.24
C PHE A 607 12.83 -13.45 -3.29
N ALA A 608 13.74 -12.50 -3.10
CA ALA A 608 13.96 -11.41 -4.04
C ALA A 608 15.42 -10.96 -4.00
N ALA A 609 15.93 -10.52 -5.14
CA ALA A 609 17.23 -9.86 -5.25
C ALA A 609 17.15 -8.76 -6.31
N ALA A 610 17.67 -7.58 -6.00
CA ALA A 610 17.81 -6.47 -6.92
C ALA A 610 19.26 -6.01 -6.88
N CYS A 611 19.94 -6.07 -8.02
CA CYS A 611 21.35 -5.73 -8.16
C CYS A 611 21.51 -4.73 -9.28
N PHE A 612 22.29 -3.68 -9.06
CA PHE A 612 22.51 -2.61 -10.03
C PHE A 612 23.98 -2.22 -10.07
N LEU A 613 24.47 -2.00 -11.27
CA LEU A 613 25.69 -1.27 -11.54
C LEU A 613 25.30 0.20 -11.70
N LEU A 614 25.89 1.02 -10.86
CA LEU A 614 25.76 2.45 -10.90
C LEU A 614 26.90 3.04 -11.71
N LYS A 615 26.71 4.27 -12.19
CA LYS A 615 27.84 5.14 -12.48
C LYS A 615 28.53 5.50 -11.16
N ASP A 616 29.71 6.10 -11.25
CA ASP A 616 30.46 6.66 -10.12
C ASP A 616 29.53 7.35 -9.09
N PRO A 617 29.41 6.81 -7.85
CA PRO A 617 28.54 7.36 -6.82
C PRO A 617 28.86 8.81 -6.46
N ALA A 618 30.12 9.25 -6.57
CA ALA A 618 30.50 10.63 -6.30
C ALA A 618 29.88 11.58 -7.34
N LEU A 619 29.84 11.16 -8.61
CA LEU A 619 29.16 11.94 -9.67
C LEU A 619 27.65 12.00 -9.44
N ILE A 620 27.03 10.93 -8.93
CA ILE A 620 25.60 10.93 -8.58
C ILE A 620 25.34 11.95 -7.47
N VAL A 621 26.18 11.99 -6.42
CA VAL A 621 26.07 12.97 -5.34
C VAL A 621 26.31 14.39 -5.85
N ASP A 622 27.26 14.60 -6.76
CA ASP A 622 27.52 15.91 -7.39
C ASP A 622 26.28 16.40 -8.18
N GLU A 623 25.64 15.51 -8.94
CA GLU A 623 24.43 15.83 -9.70
C GLU A 623 23.23 16.14 -8.77
N ILE A 624 23.00 15.33 -7.73
CA ILE A 624 21.94 15.59 -6.72
C ILE A 624 22.19 16.93 -6.02
N SER A 625 23.44 17.21 -5.67
CA SER A 625 23.83 18.48 -5.03
C SER A 625 23.56 19.67 -5.95
N GLY A 626 23.88 19.57 -7.24
CA GLY A 626 23.57 20.61 -8.23
C GLY A 626 22.07 20.85 -8.40
N ILE A 627 21.27 19.78 -8.41
CA ILE A 627 19.81 19.88 -8.45
C ILE A 627 19.30 20.59 -7.19
N LEU A 628 19.68 20.13 -6.00
CA LEU A 628 19.26 20.75 -4.74
C LEU A 628 19.64 22.24 -4.68
N GLN A 629 20.86 22.61 -5.08
CA GLN A 629 21.30 24.00 -5.12
C GLN A 629 20.42 24.89 -6.00
N SER A 630 19.94 24.36 -7.13
CA SER A 630 19.12 25.12 -8.08
C SER A 630 17.62 25.09 -7.76
N SER A 631 17.10 24.02 -7.16
CA SER A 631 15.68 23.81 -6.93
C SER A 631 15.21 24.09 -5.51
N ASP A 632 16.05 23.87 -4.49
CA ASP A 632 15.73 24.11 -3.08
C ASP A 632 16.99 24.49 -2.29
N SER A 633 17.22 25.80 -2.24
CA SER A 633 18.35 26.38 -1.51
C SER A 633 18.31 26.06 -0.01
N ASP A 634 17.12 25.93 0.59
CA ASP A 634 16.98 25.72 2.03
C ASP A 634 17.40 24.29 2.40
N ALA A 635 16.95 23.29 1.63
CA ALA A 635 17.41 21.92 1.81
C ALA A 635 18.90 21.74 1.53
N TRP A 636 19.44 22.47 0.55
CA TRP A 636 20.90 22.52 0.34
C TRP A 636 21.63 23.09 1.56
N GLN A 637 21.15 24.19 2.15
CA GLN A 637 21.72 24.73 3.39
C GLN A 637 21.62 23.73 4.54
N HIS A 638 20.48 23.06 4.73
CA HIS A 638 20.33 22.03 5.75
C HIS A 638 21.28 20.86 5.57
N LEU A 639 21.54 20.43 4.32
CA LEU A 639 22.55 19.41 4.03
C LEU A 639 23.96 19.88 4.41
N LEU A 640 24.31 21.13 4.10
CA LEU A 640 25.60 21.72 4.50
C LEU A 640 25.74 21.86 6.02
N GLU A 641 24.68 22.30 6.70
CA GLU A 641 24.61 22.37 8.16
C GLU A 641 24.77 20.98 8.77
N PHE A 642 24.09 19.97 8.22
CA PHE A 642 24.25 18.58 8.66
C PHE A 642 25.69 18.10 8.49
N GLN A 643 26.29 18.26 7.31
CA GLN A 643 27.69 17.86 7.06
C GLN A 643 28.67 18.56 8.01
N THR A 644 28.46 19.85 8.26
CA THR A 644 29.28 20.64 9.20
C THR A 644 29.08 20.16 10.64
N LYS A 645 27.83 19.90 11.05
CA LYS A 645 27.47 19.50 12.41
C LYS A 645 27.95 18.07 12.73
N GLN A 646 27.82 17.16 11.78
CA GLN A 646 28.23 15.75 11.94
C GLN A 646 29.73 15.55 11.64
N GLY A 647 30.39 16.53 11.00
CA GLY A 647 31.81 16.44 10.62
C GLY A 647 32.07 15.43 9.52
N VAL A 648 31.09 15.19 8.63
CA VAL A 648 31.13 14.19 7.55
C VAL A 648 30.78 14.87 6.24
N ASN A 649 31.57 14.64 5.19
CA ASN A 649 31.23 15.07 3.84
C ASN A 649 30.60 13.89 3.07
N ILE A 650 29.35 14.03 2.64
CA ILE A 650 28.60 12.94 1.98
C ILE A 650 29.28 12.48 0.69
N ARG A 651 29.78 13.42 -0.12
CA ARG A 651 30.48 13.09 -1.37
C ARG A 651 31.79 12.36 -1.06
N GLU A 652 32.61 12.98 -0.24
CA GLU A 652 33.99 12.57 0.00
C GLU A 652 34.07 11.33 0.90
N ASP A 653 33.31 11.28 1.98
CA ASP A 653 33.47 10.26 3.02
C ASP A 653 32.46 9.11 2.91
N LEU A 654 31.39 9.27 2.12
CA LEU A 654 30.43 8.20 1.85
C LEU A 654 30.40 7.75 0.39
N ALA A 655 30.38 8.67 -0.59
CA ALA A 655 30.23 8.28 -1.99
C ALA A 655 31.54 7.83 -2.66
N VAL A 656 32.64 8.58 -2.50
CA VAL A 656 33.97 8.22 -3.06
C VAL A 656 34.48 6.84 -2.59
N PRO A 657 34.27 6.41 -1.32
CA PRO A 657 34.68 5.08 -0.89
C PRO A 657 33.87 3.92 -1.48
N LEU A 658 32.68 4.19 -2.04
CA LEU A 658 31.82 3.18 -2.63
C LEU A 658 32.23 2.90 -4.07
N GLY A 659 32.22 1.61 -4.42
CA GLY A 659 32.31 1.19 -5.81
C GLY A 659 30.99 1.37 -6.54
N THR A 660 30.86 0.69 -7.68
CA THR A 660 29.73 0.88 -8.60
C THR A 660 28.64 -0.17 -8.44
N GLU A 661 28.91 -1.28 -7.75
CA GLU A 661 27.93 -2.36 -7.61
C GLU A 661 27.14 -2.29 -6.30
N PHE A 662 25.81 -2.37 -6.39
CA PHE A 662 24.91 -2.39 -5.24
C PHE A 662 23.84 -3.48 -5.37
N LEU A 663 23.59 -4.20 -4.28
CA LEU A 663 22.57 -5.24 -4.19
C LEU A 663 21.75 -5.12 -2.91
N PHE A 664 20.44 -5.33 -3.07
CA PHE A 664 19.51 -5.61 -1.98
C PHE A 664 18.85 -6.96 -2.22
N ALA A 665 18.79 -7.81 -1.20
CA ALA A 665 18.11 -9.09 -1.27
C ALA A 665 17.30 -9.40 -0.01
N ILE A 666 16.28 -10.24 -0.19
CA ILE A 666 15.57 -10.91 0.87
C ILE A 666 15.85 -12.40 0.72
N ASP A 667 16.69 -12.93 1.59
CA ASP A 667 17.37 -14.21 1.44
C ASP A 667 17.35 -14.96 2.78
N GLY A 668 16.31 -15.77 2.97
CA GLY A 668 16.03 -16.48 4.22
C GLY A 668 14.57 -16.36 4.65
N THR A 669 14.31 -16.34 5.96
CA THR A 669 12.95 -16.26 6.51
C THR A 669 12.31 -14.90 6.22
N LEU A 670 11.04 -14.93 5.81
CA LEU A 670 10.26 -13.71 5.56
C LEU A 670 9.52 -13.20 6.80
N LEU A 671 9.24 -14.10 7.74
CA LEU A 671 8.46 -13.85 8.94
C LEU A 671 9.12 -14.50 10.18
N PRO A 672 8.94 -13.92 11.38
CA PRO A 672 8.35 -12.60 11.64
C PRO A 672 9.29 -11.43 11.30
N THR A 673 10.61 -11.67 11.31
CA THR A 673 11.65 -10.71 10.93
C THR A 673 12.23 -11.09 9.57
N PRO A 674 12.15 -10.22 8.54
CA PRO A 674 12.67 -10.55 7.22
C PRO A 674 14.19 -10.62 7.22
N SER A 675 14.73 -11.65 6.60
CA SER A 675 16.16 -11.84 6.37
C SER A 675 16.61 -10.99 5.18
N TRP A 676 16.80 -9.69 5.39
CA TRP A 676 17.30 -8.79 4.35
C TRP A 676 18.83 -8.75 4.33
N LYS A 677 19.38 -8.36 3.18
CA LYS A 677 20.82 -8.22 2.96
C LYS A 677 21.07 -7.05 2.02
N ILE A 678 21.99 -6.19 2.40
CA ILE A 678 22.55 -5.16 1.52
C ILE A 678 24.00 -5.54 1.26
N VAL A 679 24.42 -5.51 0.00
CA VAL A 679 25.81 -5.70 -0.40
C VAL A 679 26.20 -4.56 -1.32
N ALA A 680 27.25 -3.82 -0.97
CA ALA A 680 27.76 -2.73 -1.79
C ALA A 680 29.25 -2.93 -2.03
N GLU A 681 29.72 -2.68 -3.24
CA GLU A 681 31.15 -2.61 -3.55
C GLU A 681 31.78 -1.42 -2.79
N VAL A 682 32.99 -1.62 -2.27
CA VAL A 682 33.70 -0.63 -1.46
C VAL A 682 35.17 -0.63 -1.85
N ASP A 683 35.62 0.51 -2.37
CA ASP A 683 37.00 0.75 -2.77
C ASP A 683 37.88 1.16 -1.57
N ASP A 684 37.32 1.92 -0.62
CA ASP A 684 38.02 2.35 0.60
C ASP A 684 37.22 2.02 1.89
N PRO A 685 37.31 0.78 2.39
CA PRO A 685 36.56 0.36 3.58
C PRO A 685 37.00 1.09 4.85
N ALA A 686 38.26 1.52 4.95
CA ALA A 686 38.76 2.22 6.13
C ALA A 686 38.14 3.62 6.24
N ARG A 687 38.09 4.35 5.11
CA ARG A 687 37.45 5.67 5.07
C ARG A 687 35.95 5.59 5.32
N LEU A 688 35.26 4.63 4.71
CA LEU A 688 33.82 4.45 4.93
C LEU A 688 33.51 4.08 6.39
N GLN A 689 34.33 3.22 7.01
CA GLN A 689 34.19 2.89 8.43
C GLN A 689 34.35 4.12 9.33
N GLN A 690 35.37 4.94 9.08
CA GLN A 690 35.60 6.18 9.83
C GLN A 690 34.42 7.14 9.70
N ALA A 691 33.82 7.27 8.51
CA ALA A 691 32.64 8.09 8.29
C ALA A 691 31.43 7.56 9.09
N ILE A 692 31.22 6.24 9.13
CA ILE A 692 30.16 5.62 9.95
C ILE A 692 30.38 5.91 11.44
N GLU A 693 31.61 5.80 11.94
CA GLU A 693 31.95 6.12 13.34
C GLU A 693 31.66 7.58 13.68
N GLN A 694 32.01 8.51 12.79
CA GLN A 694 31.73 9.93 12.96
C GLN A 694 30.23 10.24 12.97
N MET A 695 29.46 9.64 12.05
CA MET A 695 28.00 9.79 12.03
C MET A 695 27.36 9.26 13.32
N VAL A 696 27.77 8.09 13.81
CA VAL A 696 27.25 7.52 15.06
C VAL A 696 27.59 8.42 16.26
N ALA A 697 28.80 8.96 16.32
CA ALA A 697 29.21 9.87 17.38
C ALA A 697 28.37 11.17 17.37
N GLY A 698 28.15 11.75 16.20
CA GLY A 698 27.37 12.98 16.06
C GLY A 698 25.87 12.80 16.34
N ILE A 699 25.26 11.69 15.89
CA ILE A 699 23.88 11.33 16.26
C ILE A 699 23.74 11.18 17.77
N ASN A 700 24.67 10.48 18.43
CA ASN A 700 24.63 10.32 19.89
C ASN A 700 24.76 11.65 20.63
N ALA A 701 25.58 12.59 20.14
CA ALA A 701 25.71 13.90 20.74
C ALA A 701 24.39 14.70 20.70
N GLU A 702 23.58 14.51 19.65
CA GLU A 702 22.27 15.16 19.50
C GLU A 702 21.18 14.48 20.32
N VAL A 703 21.06 13.15 20.25
CA VAL A 703 20.02 12.41 20.97
C VAL A 703 20.22 12.48 22.49
N GLN A 704 21.47 12.63 22.98
CA GLN A 704 21.75 12.92 24.39
C GLN A 704 21.20 14.27 24.85
N GLN A 705 21.14 15.29 23.98
CA GLN A 705 20.55 16.59 24.31
C GLN A 705 19.02 16.53 24.39
N GLU A 706 18.39 15.66 23.61
CA GLU A 706 16.92 15.49 23.57
C GLU A 706 16.38 14.42 24.52
N GLY A 707 17.24 13.57 25.10
CA GLY A 707 16.84 12.48 25.99
C GLY A 707 16.12 11.31 25.28
N LYS A 708 16.34 11.11 23.98
CA LYS A 708 15.57 10.16 23.12
C LYS A 708 16.30 8.85 22.74
N GLY A 709 17.14 8.31 23.62
CA GLY A 709 17.85 7.03 23.40
C GLY A 709 19.31 7.19 22.93
N SER A 710 19.93 6.12 22.43
CA SER A 710 21.31 6.12 21.91
C SER A 710 21.48 5.08 20.78
N LEU A 711 22.42 5.36 19.88
CA LEU A 711 22.86 4.49 18.81
C LEU A 711 24.27 3.97 19.12
N THR A 712 24.42 2.69 19.42
CA THR A 712 25.72 2.13 19.81
C THR A 712 26.33 1.36 18.65
N LEU A 713 27.57 1.67 18.28
CA LEU A 713 28.38 0.89 17.36
C LEU A 713 29.37 0.03 18.17
N ILE A 714 29.29 -1.28 18.00
CA ILE A 714 30.06 -2.26 18.77
C ILE A 714 30.93 -3.07 17.81
N PRO A 715 32.25 -2.89 17.80
CA PRO A 715 33.15 -3.76 17.07
C PRO A 715 33.18 -5.13 17.75
N GLU A 716 33.02 -6.19 16.97
CA GLU A 716 33.07 -7.57 17.44
C GLU A 716 33.99 -8.39 16.54
N THR A 717 34.51 -9.48 17.08
CA THR A 717 35.33 -10.42 16.32
C THR A 717 34.93 -11.83 16.70
N SER A 718 34.50 -12.61 15.71
CA SER A 718 34.08 -13.99 15.89
C SER A 718 34.57 -14.84 14.73
N GLY A 719 35.14 -16.01 15.01
CA GLY A 719 35.65 -16.91 13.98
C GLY A 719 36.79 -16.33 13.12
N GLY A 720 37.53 -15.33 13.64
CA GLY A 720 38.58 -14.64 12.89
C GLY A 720 38.08 -13.54 11.94
N LEU A 721 36.77 -13.28 11.90
CA LEU A 721 36.15 -12.22 11.12
C LEU A 721 35.78 -11.05 12.04
N SER A 722 36.16 -9.84 11.63
CA SER A 722 35.75 -8.60 12.29
C SER A 722 34.48 -8.06 11.65
N TYR A 723 33.52 -7.69 12.49
CA TYR A 723 32.26 -7.08 12.07
C TYR A 723 31.83 -6.04 13.10
N TYR A 724 30.86 -5.24 12.71
CA TYR A 724 30.34 -4.14 13.50
C TYR A 724 28.85 -4.33 13.72
N ARG A 725 28.42 -4.16 14.96
CA ARG A 725 27.03 -4.24 15.36
C ARG A 725 26.53 -2.87 15.74
N LEU A 726 25.55 -2.38 14.98
CA LEU A 726 24.90 -1.10 15.16
C LEU A 726 23.53 -1.35 15.82
N ALA A 727 23.35 -0.86 17.05
CA ALA A 727 22.16 -1.14 17.86
C ALA A 727 21.55 0.14 18.46
N TRP A 728 20.25 0.33 18.26
CA TRP A 728 19.46 1.38 18.92
C TRP A 728 18.88 0.88 20.25
N THR A 729 18.78 1.76 21.27
CA THR A 729 18.31 1.40 22.63
C THR A 729 16.99 0.60 22.67
N ASN A 730 16.08 0.81 21.73
CA ASN A 730 14.83 0.05 21.56
C ASN A 730 14.50 -0.21 20.07
N GLY A 731 15.52 -0.30 19.22
CA GLY A 731 15.36 -0.35 17.76
C GLY A 731 15.94 -1.62 17.11
N PRO A 732 15.84 -1.74 15.78
CA PRO A 732 16.41 -2.86 15.05
C PRO A 732 17.94 -2.87 15.17
N GLU A 733 18.49 -4.07 15.20
CA GLU A 733 19.93 -4.28 15.13
C GLU A 733 20.36 -4.48 13.68
N VAL A 734 21.47 -3.85 13.31
CA VAL A 734 22.15 -4.04 12.02
C VAL A 734 23.55 -4.54 12.28
N THR A 735 23.97 -5.59 11.60
CA THR A 735 25.35 -6.08 11.63
C THR A 735 25.95 -5.96 10.25
N TYR A 736 27.17 -5.46 10.16
CA TYR A 736 27.88 -5.34 8.90
C TYR A 736 29.36 -5.69 8.99
N MET A 737 29.96 -6.05 7.85
CA MET A 737 31.40 -6.26 7.72
C MET A 737 31.88 -5.83 6.35
N PHE A 738 33.19 -5.59 6.25
CA PHE A 738 33.89 -5.47 4.98
C PHE A 738 34.56 -6.81 4.65
N TRP A 739 34.21 -7.39 3.51
CA TRP A 739 34.71 -8.69 3.05
C TRP A 739 34.94 -8.69 1.54
N GLU A 740 36.18 -9.00 1.13
CA GLU A 740 36.59 -9.12 -0.29
C GLU A 740 36.16 -7.94 -1.19
N GLY A 741 36.29 -6.71 -0.69
CA GLY A 741 35.93 -5.49 -1.44
C GLY A 741 34.43 -5.12 -1.36
N TYR A 742 33.66 -5.76 -0.47
CA TYR A 742 32.24 -5.47 -0.30
C TYR A 742 31.89 -5.14 1.15
N LEU A 743 31.02 -4.17 1.35
CA LEU A 743 30.25 -3.99 2.58
C LEU A 743 29.04 -4.92 2.53
N ILE A 744 28.92 -5.83 3.49
CA ILE A 744 27.77 -6.72 3.64
C ILE A 744 27.04 -6.32 4.91
N MET A 745 25.75 -6.00 4.81
CA MET A 745 24.90 -5.59 5.94
C MET A 745 23.67 -6.52 6.05
N THR A 746 23.34 -6.94 7.26
CA THR A 746 22.22 -7.86 7.54
C THR A 746 21.59 -7.59 8.92
N PRO A 747 20.36 -8.08 9.20
CA PRO A 747 19.77 -8.03 10.53
C PRO A 747 20.35 -9.16 11.39
N GLY A 748 21.51 -8.90 11.99
CA GLY A 748 22.19 -9.81 12.91
C GLY A 748 23.31 -10.64 12.26
N GLN A 749 24.24 -11.09 13.10
CA GLN A 749 25.46 -11.78 12.69
C GLN A 749 25.24 -13.10 11.92
N ALA A 750 24.17 -13.83 12.21
CA ALA A 750 23.94 -15.15 11.60
C ALA A 750 23.80 -15.08 10.07
N LEU A 751 23.03 -14.10 9.58
CA LEU A 751 22.82 -13.87 8.15
C LEU A 751 24.08 -13.35 7.46
N LEU A 752 24.90 -12.56 8.18
CA LEU A 752 26.19 -12.08 7.71
C LEU A 752 27.15 -13.25 7.42
N ASN A 753 27.30 -14.15 8.40
CA ASN A 753 28.14 -15.35 8.26
C ASN A 753 27.61 -16.26 7.14
N GLN A 754 26.29 -16.38 7.01
CA GLN A 754 25.65 -17.17 5.96
C GLN A 754 25.94 -16.60 4.56
N ALA A 755 25.96 -15.28 4.39
CA ALA A 755 26.34 -14.64 3.13
C ALA A 755 27.78 -14.99 2.71
N VAL A 756 28.72 -14.95 3.65
CA VAL A 756 30.11 -15.35 3.42
C VAL A 756 30.20 -16.84 3.09
N GLN A 757 29.43 -17.68 3.77
CA GLN A 757 29.38 -19.12 3.50
C GLN A 757 28.83 -19.44 2.10
N TYR A 758 27.81 -18.72 1.62
CA TYR A 758 27.29 -18.89 0.26
C TYR A 758 28.36 -18.65 -0.80
N ARG A 759 29.08 -17.52 -0.69
CA ARG A 759 30.19 -17.20 -1.59
C ARG A 759 31.26 -18.28 -1.57
N ASN A 760 31.71 -18.70 -0.38
CA ASN A 760 32.77 -19.68 -0.22
C ASN A 760 32.38 -21.09 -0.69
N SER A 761 31.11 -21.48 -0.52
CA SER A 761 30.61 -22.79 -0.95
C SER A 761 30.22 -22.84 -2.43
N GLY A 762 30.00 -21.68 -3.06
CA GLY A 762 29.44 -21.59 -4.40
C GLY A 762 27.93 -21.84 -4.48
N TYR A 763 27.23 -21.93 -3.34
CA TYR A 763 25.77 -21.98 -3.28
C TYR A 763 25.17 -20.58 -3.47
N THR A 764 25.29 -20.05 -4.70
CA THR A 764 24.97 -18.65 -5.00
C THR A 764 23.91 -18.50 -6.09
N LEU A 765 23.17 -17.39 -6.05
CA LEU A 765 22.14 -17.05 -7.03
C LEU A 765 22.74 -16.98 -8.44
N ALA A 766 23.92 -16.37 -8.58
CA ALA A 766 24.64 -16.29 -9.85
C ALA A 766 24.91 -17.67 -10.50
N LYS A 767 25.10 -18.71 -9.68
CA LYS A 767 25.38 -20.09 -10.13
C LYS A 767 24.11 -20.94 -10.29
N SER A 768 22.94 -20.44 -9.91
CA SER A 768 21.67 -21.17 -10.01
C SER A 768 21.24 -21.40 -11.46
N LEU A 769 20.93 -22.65 -11.81
CA LEU A 769 20.40 -23.00 -13.13
C LEU A 769 19.03 -22.36 -13.38
N THR A 770 18.19 -22.28 -12.35
CA THR A 770 16.88 -21.62 -12.43
C THR A 770 17.05 -20.15 -12.77
N PHE A 771 17.93 -19.44 -12.04
CA PHE A 771 18.22 -18.03 -12.29
C PHE A 771 18.76 -17.79 -13.70
N ARG A 772 19.78 -18.57 -14.11
CA ARG A 772 20.37 -18.46 -15.46
C ARG A 772 19.39 -18.80 -16.58
N GLY A 773 18.46 -19.73 -16.35
CA GLY A 773 17.41 -20.08 -17.30
C GLY A 773 16.37 -18.98 -17.56
N LEU A 774 16.27 -17.98 -16.68
CA LEU A 774 15.34 -16.86 -16.81
C LEU A 774 15.87 -15.71 -17.67
N PHE A 775 17.17 -15.70 -17.99
CA PHE A 775 17.73 -14.65 -18.85
C PHE A 775 17.06 -14.66 -20.23
N PRO A 776 16.64 -13.49 -20.76
CA PRO A 776 16.10 -13.37 -22.11
C PRO A 776 17.08 -13.91 -23.18
N VAL A 777 16.57 -14.41 -24.32
CA VAL A 777 17.44 -14.96 -25.38
C VAL A 777 18.32 -13.85 -26.00
N GLU A 778 17.80 -12.62 -26.04
CA GLU A 778 18.41 -11.49 -26.77
C GLU A 778 19.32 -10.61 -25.90
N THR A 779 19.45 -10.89 -24.59
CA THR A 779 20.32 -10.10 -23.70
C THR A 779 21.77 -10.59 -23.77
N SER A 780 22.72 -9.66 -23.75
CA SER A 780 24.13 -9.97 -23.53
C SER A 780 24.36 -10.69 -22.21
N ASP A 781 25.48 -11.41 -22.09
CA ASP A 781 25.90 -12.08 -20.85
C ASP A 781 26.17 -11.09 -19.69
N GLN A 782 26.26 -9.80 -20.00
CA GLN A 782 26.44 -8.70 -19.05
C GLN A 782 25.19 -7.82 -19.00
N CYS A 783 24.91 -7.29 -17.82
CA CYS A 783 23.76 -6.43 -17.57
C CYS A 783 24.17 -5.26 -16.65
N SER A 784 23.38 -4.19 -16.66
CA SER A 784 23.55 -3.04 -15.77
C SER A 784 22.69 -3.16 -14.52
N GLY A 785 21.63 -3.98 -14.57
CA GLY A 785 20.82 -4.29 -13.40
C GLY A 785 20.04 -5.58 -13.56
N ILE A 786 19.66 -6.19 -12.45
CA ILE A 786 18.72 -7.28 -12.41
C ILE A 786 17.70 -7.10 -11.28
N ILE A 787 16.50 -7.61 -11.50
CA ILE A 787 15.46 -7.75 -10.47
C ILE A 787 14.91 -9.17 -10.57
N TYR A 788 15.20 -9.99 -9.56
CA TYR A 788 14.81 -11.38 -9.44
C TYR A 788 13.76 -11.57 -8.34
N GLN A 789 12.76 -12.39 -8.60
CA GLN A 789 11.75 -12.78 -7.62
C GLN A 789 11.48 -14.28 -7.69
N ASN A 790 11.38 -14.93 -6.53
CA ASN A 790 11.07 -16.34 -6.39
C ASN A 790 10.13 -16.54 -5.19
N PHE A 791 8.95 -17.09 -5.44
CA PHE A 791 7.94 -17.29 -4.40
C PHE A 791 8.06 -18.65 -3.70
N MET A 792 8.91 -19.57 -4.17
CA MET A 792 9.12 -20.87 -3.51
C MET A 792 9.59 -20.78 -2.05
N PRO A 793 10.49 -19.86 -1.66
CA PRO A 793 10.90 -19.69 -0.26
C PRO A 793 9.74 -19.30 0.68
N LEU A 794 8.69 -18.66 0.14
CA LEU A 794 7.46 -18.35 0.87
C LEU A 794 6.71 -19.63 1.27
N VAL A 795 6.70 -20.67 0.41
CA VAL A 795 6.11 -21.99 0.68
C VAL A 795 6.72 -22.60 1.95
N GLY A 796 8.05 -22.57 2.07
CA GLY A 796 8.79 -23.06 3.23
C GLY A 796 8.58 -22.21 4.48
N SER A 797 8.61 -20.88 4.34
CA SER A 797 8.33 -19.95 5.46
C SER A 797 6.92 -20.15 6.02
N LEU A 798 5.94 -20.39 5.15
CA LEU A 798 4.56 -20.73 5.52
C LEU A 798 4.41 -22.15 6.06
N ALA A 799 5.38 -23.05 5.85
CA ALA A 799 5.38 -24.40 6.45
C ALA A 799 5.82 -24.40 7.92
N GLN A 800 6.73 -23.51 8.27
CA GLN A 800 7.20 -23.32 9.65
C GLN A 800 6.27 -22.42 10.46
N TYR A 801 5.29 -21.80 9.80
CA TYR A 801 4.30 -20.96 10.44
C TYR A 801 3.32 -21.79 11.27
N VAL A 802 3.25 -21.53 12.57
CA VAL A 802 2.33 -22.18 13.53
C VAL A 802 1.17 -21.23 13.85
N PRO A 803 -0.06 -21.51 13.38
CA PRO A 803 -1.22 -20.62 13.55
C PRO A 803 -1.55 -20.25 15.01
N GLU A 804 -1.21 -21.12 15.97
CA GLU A 804 -1.54 -20.94 17.39
C GLU A 804 -0.69 -19.87 18.12
N GLN A 805 0.45 -19.43 17.57
CA GLN A 805 1.38 -18.50 18.24
C GLN A 805 1.44 -17.08 17.64
N GLY A 806 0.53 -16.73 16.75
CA GLY A 806 0.27 -15.32 16.41
C GLY A 806 0.37 -15.01 14.92
N THR A 807 -0.43 -14.02 14.51
CA THR A 807 -0.63 -13.41 13.18
C THR A 807 -1.87 -13.84 12.37
N GLY A 808 -2.69 -14.77 12.86
CA GLY A 808 -4.12 -14.84 12.46
C GLY A 808 -4.43 -15.44 11.08
N LEU A 809 -3.54 -16.26 10.50
CA LEU A 809 -3.86 -17.09 9.34
C LEU A 809 -4.33 -18.48 9.80
N THR A 810 -5.46 -18.96 9.29
CA THR A 810 -5.94 -20.33 9.57
C THR A 810 -5.03 -21.38 8.90
N PRO A 811 -5.00 -22.64 9.38
CA PRO A 811 -4.25 -23.72 8.72
C PRO A 811 -4.59 -23.86 7.22
N GLU A 812 -5.84 -23.62 6.86
CA GLU A 812 -6.33 -23.67 5.49
C GLU A 812 -5.85 -22.48 4.64
N GLN A 813 -5.84 -21.26 5.19
CA GLN A 813 -5.27 -20.08 4.53
C GLN A 813 -3.77 -20.23 4.27
N VAL A 814 -3.04 -20.80 5.24
CA VAL A 814 -1.62 -21.11 5.10
C VAL A 814 -1.41 -22.14 3.98
N SER A 815 -2.28 -23.15 3.89
CA SER A 815 -2.27 -24.13 2.81
C SER A 815 -2.54 -23.49 1.44
N ASN A 816 -3.53 -22.61 1.34
CA ASN A 816 -3.89 -21.95 0.08
C ASN A 816 -2.80 -20.98 -0.41
N LEU A 817 -2.19 -20.22 0.50
CA LEU A 817 -1.05 -19.36 0.17
C LEU A 817 0.17 -20.17 -0.27
N ARG A 818 0.40 -21.32 0.37
CA ARG A 818 1.45 -22.27 -0.02
C ARG A 818 1.20 -22.82 -1.43
N ASP A 819 -0.04 -23.18 -1.74
CA ASP A 819 -0.46 -23.68 -3.05
C ASP A 819 -0.41 -22.62 -4.15
N ALA A 820 -0.66 -21.34 -3.83
CA ALA A 820 -0.52 -20.25 -4.78
C ALA A 820 0.95 -19.92 -5.04
N ALA A 821 1.75 -19.80 -3.98
CA ALA A 821 3.18 -19.53 -4.07
C ALA A 821 3.95 -20.64 -4.82
N SER A 822 3.55 -21.91 -4.66
CA SER A 822 4.17 -23.03 -5.37
C SER A 822 3.88 -23.05 -6.88
N LYS A 823 2.86 -22.32 -7.33
CA LYS A 823 2.46 -22.21 -8.74
C LYS A 823 3.00 -20.96 -9.44
N MET A 824 3.59 -20.02 -8.70
CA MET A 824 4.19 -18.83 -9.28
C MET A 824 5.60 -19.16 -9.76
N PRO A 825 5.87 -19.09 -11.08
CA PRO A 825 7.23 -19.26 -11.57
C PRO A 825 8.10 -18.10 -11.11
N PRO A 826 9.42 -18.32 -10.92
CA PRO A 826 10.34 -17.24 -10.65
C PRO A 826 10.40 -16.29 -11.86
N THR A 827 10.64 -15.01 -11.59
CA THR A 827 10.71 -13.96 -12.61
C THR A 827 12.06 -13.27 -12.56
N LEU A 828 12.50 -12.77 -13.73
CA LEU A 828 13.73 -12.00 -13.87
C LEU A 828 13.47 -10.83 -14.82
N ILE A 829 13.87 -9.64 -14.38
CA ILE A 829 14.04 -8.46 -15.21
C ILE A 829 15.53 -8.19 -15.30
N VAL A 830 16.02 -8.05 -16.52
CA VAL A 830 17.38 -7.63 -16.84
C VAL A 830 17.30 -6.20 -17.36
N VAL A 831 18.12 -5.32 -16.80
CA VAL A 831 18.26 -3.93 -17.20
C VAL A 831 19.64 -3.77 -17.84
N THR A 832 19.67 -3.16 -19.02
CA THR A 832 20.92 -2.87 -19.75
C THR A 832 20.95 -1.39 -20.09
N GLY A 833 21.95 -0.68 -19.58
CA GLY A 833 22.21 0.72 -19.89
C GLY A 833 23.20 0.85 -21.04
N GLY A 834 22.72 1.16 -22.24
CA GLY A 834 23.56 1.52 -23.39
C GLY A 834 24.00 2.98 -23.33
N ALA A 835 24.70 3.48 -24.35
CA ALA A 835 25.08 4.91 -24.39
C ALA A 835 23.86 5.83 -24.53
N ASN A 836 22.89 5.44 -25.36
CA ASN A 836 21.73 6.25 -25.76
C ASN A 836 20.40 5.50 -25.54
N ASP A 837 20.40 4.42 -24.77
CA ASP A 837 19.19 3.68 -24.44
C ASP A 837 19.29 2.99 -23.07
N ILE A 838 18.12 2.69 -22.51
CA ILE A 838 17.94 1.77 -21.41
C ILE A 838 16.96 0.71 -21.89
N VAL A 839 17.42 -0.54 -21.87
CA VAL A 839 16.63 -1.70 -22.26
C VAL A 839 16.32 -2.49 -21.02
N PHE A 840 15.04 -2.68 -20.74
CA PHE A 840 14.56 -3.63 -19.77
C PHE A 840 14.00 -4.83 -20.51
N SER A 841 14.40 -6.03 -20.12
CA SER A 841 13.95 -7.29 -20.73
C SER A 841 13.60 -8.29 -19.64
N GLY A 842 12.56 -9.08 -19.81
CA GLY A 842 12.17 -10.07 -18.82
C GLY A 842 11.42 -11.26 -19.38
N ARG A 843 11.39 -12.34 -18.58
CA ARG A 843 10.62 -13.56 -18.83
C ARG A 843 9.62 -13.79 -17.69
N GLY A 844 8.43 -14.28 -18.03
CA GLY A 844 7.40 -14.67 -17.04
C GLY A 844 6.57 -13.51 -16.46
N LEU A 845 6.61 -12.32 -17.08
CA LEU A 845 5.83 -11.16 -16.65
C LEU A 845 4.59 -10.97 -17.54
N PRO A 846 3.36 -11.13 -17.03
CA PRO A 846 2.17 -10.70 -17.76
C PRO A 846 2.19 -9.18 -17.91
N GLY A 847 2.05 -8.69 -19.15
CA GLY A 847 2.41 -7.37 -19.69
C GLY A 847 1.83 -6.10 -19.06
N LEU A 848 1.21 -6.15 -17.88
CA LEU A 848 0.66 -4.99 -17.17
C LEU A 848 1.54 -4.50 -16.01
N ASN A 849 2.46 -5.32 -15.50
CA ASN A 849 3.34 -4.93 -14.39
C ASN A 849 4.55 -4.06 -14.82
N PHE A 850 4.88 -3.98 -16.11
CA PHE A 850 6.03 -3.19 -16.57
C PHE A 850 5.79 -1.68 -16.42
N LEU A 851 4.60 -1.19 -16.79
CA LEU A 851 4.20 0.21 -16.61
C LEU A 851 3.96 0.54 -15.12
N GLY A 852 3.47 -0.44 -14.34
CA GLY A 852 3.38 -0.32 -12.87
C GLY A 852 4.76 -0.25 -12.19
N MET A 853 5.75 -0.99 -12.68
CA MET A 853 7.14 -0.99 -12.18
C MET A 853 8.01 0.15 -12.70
N ALA A 854 7.79 0.60 -13.93
CA ALA A 854 8.31 1.88 -14.39
C ALA A 854 7.72 3.04 -13.57
N ALA A 855 6.47 2.93 -13.09
CA ALA A 855 5.88 3.87 -12.14
C ALA A 855 6.38 3.69 -10.68
N PHE A 856 6.97 2.55 -10.32
CA PHE A 856 7.75 2.41 -9.08
C PHE A 856 9.10 3.14 -9.17
N GLY A 857 9.61 3.35 -10.39
CA GLY A 857 10.54 4.44 -10.70
C GLY A 857 9.79 5.76 -10.79
N ASN A 858 9.28 6.24 -9.65
CA ASN A 858 8.45 7.43 -9.55
C ASN A 858 9.28 8.72 -9.77
N LEU A 859 9.85 8.88 -10.97
CA LEU A 859 10.49 10.10 -11.46
C LEU A 859 9.50 11.27 -11.37
N GLY A 860 8.21 11.03 -11.58
CA GLY A 860 7.15 12.02 -11.40
C GLY A 860 6.97 12.50 -9.95
N SER A 861 7.10 11.63 -8.94
CA SER A 861 7.06 12.07 -7.53
C SER A 861 8.38 12.62 -7.03
N MET A 862 9.52 12.22 -7.61
CA MET A 862 10.81 12.84 -7.27
C MET A 862 10.87 14.28 -7.74
N VAL A 863 10.18 14.63 -8.83
CA VAL A 863 10.05 16.02 -9.33
C VAL A 863 9.00 16.85 -8.54
N GLN A 864 8.13 16.20 -7.75
CA GLN A 864 7.09 16.88 -6.95
C GLN A 864 7.34 16.86 -5.43
N MET A 865 8.41 16.21 -4.95
CA MET A 865 8.79 16.27 -3.55
C MET A 865 9.48 17.61 -3.27
N SER A 866 8.88 18.45 -2.43
CA SER A 866 9.64 19.57 -1.84
C SER A 866 10.79 18.95 -1.03
N PRO A 867 12.02 19.47 -1.13
CA PRO A 867 13.16 18.91 -0.41
C PRO A 867 13.04 18.95 1.13
N GLU A 868 12.07 19.69 1.68
CA GLU A 868 11.59 19.55 3.06
C GLU A 868 11.13 18.11 3.41
N ALA A 869 10.55 17.38 2.45
CA ALA A 869 10.10 15.99 2.60
C ALA A 869 11.25 14.96 2.52
N LEU A 870 12.41 15.36 1.99
CA LEU A 870 13.64 14.55 1.94
C LEU A 870 14.42 14.60 3.27
N ILE A 871 14.21 15.62 4.08
CA ILE A 871 14.92 15.83 5.36
C ILE A 871 14.14 15.28 6.56
N GLN A 872 12.82 15.14 6.45
CA GLN A 872 11.97 14.57 7.53
C GLN A 872 11.83 13.04 7.52
N LYS A 873 12.31 12.35 6.48
CA LYS A 873 12.37 10.88 6.40
C LYS A 873 13.79 10.40 6.62
#